data_AF-A0A3D0I6W1-F1
#
_entry.id   AF-A0A3D0I6W1-F1
#
_cell.length_a   1.000
_cell.length_b   1.000
_cell.length_c   1.000
_cell.angle_alpha   90.00
_cell.angle_beta   90.00
_cell.angle_gamma   90.00
#
_symmetry.space_group_name_H-M   'P 1'
#
loop_
_entity.id
_entity.type
_entity.pdbx_description
1 polymer ?
#
loop_
_entity_poly.entity_id
_entity_poly.type
_entity_poly.pdbx_seq_one_letter_code
_entity_poly.pdbx_strand_id
1 'polypeptide(L)'
;MRRRFGRRRRGGSGDDGHLSGIDPQWLSRVGEDPRIPAVSLAPLVAEEVPASLALLGSGESEAGERCLVAVSRSGGDALIAAVAVASRLAEQEGFQGTAVAVAPSWSLASRQRLGLVGELPFALRAETLPQLEALPTTVEAEPMGPPAVVAPSQVHRHLARPADQELCRRALAAISGLAAKHGGAVRGVGRSVELVLLARRVAAVRVDEDGVLLDTWVGGRRTERLAAEALADALDRLEGSLRKHLNDREVRDGELGLRSRLAPRLAEAAGLRAIVRWPLGGRDVDALDFAAVTAAGRPAVGALRAQLTLSALGPILDAATALAPALPGLLEPVPPPVRLESPCLVLGAERYEPAVTRVLGVLAVEVIRYEIAGAGSREPELRLITGAGKGAEAQEPAPLARPARVAPSAPPQEQAPRAYGGARRAERPTTAPAARPAGERPGAAEPEEEGLPGFSEYTPSPSPRPRTREPEAAPRERAPAPRFEEVSLFELAEEEAGGAGPGEDLEGRRRRRRRRGRGRGRVRRGEGGEGESGGPEEATAEGERPLPPPAGEPELEEESELGETLAPLAGDVPEFVEEPEPSYDEEEEGEEEADPERERMRRERELRRRARIAKVEPLPEPARPARPPRPRRAAIVAHADRDSLAAATLLARDLRMLEGIWVYPQPDLMTFFRGVAPDLREETPIYVIGFMASPARETIQTASLYRDRIFWFDHHEWPPEDIEALREAIGREAAHIAPHTRSSIPLVLSTFTRRSRFSDKLVDLMMGRFTQHDFERWGRVWWSRLEAAAARSGDRRAELEPLLAGRPSDLSRDAALVACPPLPAEADFVAGRDFRLVHFGGYVLVMVPVPAGLDAFLSARIARERYAAELSLAWTEGEESFVLGGDEGSTRRSLDLLGMVEHLVGKHGWIERLPDADHVARFRIRGVAAHSERIDEALAEIAMGRSILEG
;
A
#
# COMPACT_ATOMS: atom_id res chain seq x y z
N MET A 1 14.36 39.19 15.28
CA MET A 1 14.68 37.77 15.59
C MET A 1 13.43 36.91 15.36
N ARG A 2 13.49 35.84 14.58
CA ARG A 2 12.36 34.88 14.40
C ARG A 2 12.70 33.58 15.15
N ARG A 3 11.96 33.22 16.20
CA ARG A 3 12.07 31.89 16.83
C ARG A 3 11.42 30.86 15.91
N ARG A 4 12.16 29.81 15.52
CA ARG A 4 11.64 28.71 14.70
C ARG A 4 10.83 27.76 15.58
N PHE A 5 9.55 27.54 15.27
CA PHE A 5 8.79 26.45 15.86
C PHE A 5 9.24 25.13 15.26
N GLY A 6 9.97 24.32 16.05
CA GLY A 6 10.36 22.98 15.65
C GLY A 6 9.18 22.03 15.64
N ARG A 7 8.62 21.73 14.46
CA ARG A 7 7.76 20.54 14.29
C ARG A 7 8.61 19.31 14.60
N ARG A 8 8.46 18.73 15.79
CA ARG A 8 8.80 17.32 16.03
C ARG A 8 7.96 16.48 15.06
N ARG A 9 8.56 16.05 13.95
CA ARG A 9 8.07 14.88 13.23
C ARG A 9 8.17 13.71 14.21
N ARG A 10 7.12 12.87 14.31
CA ARG A 10 7.36 11.50 14.78
C ARG A 10 8.33 10.88 13.78
N GLY A 11 9.34 10.16 14.27
CA GLY A 11 10.22 9.37 13.41
C GLY A 11 9.37 8.36 12.62
N GLY A 12 9.80 8.03 11.41
CA GLY A 12 9.17 6.97 10.66
C GLY A 12 9.59 5.63 11.25
N SER A 13 8.78 5.07 12.15
CA SER A 13 8.73 3.61 12.27
C SER A 13 8.47 3.03 10.87
N GLY A 14 8.98 1.83 10.61
CA GLY A 14 8.69 1.14 9.36
C GLY A 14 7.19 1.00 9.14
N ASP A 15 6.80 0.76 7.90
CA ASP A 15 5.49 0.18 7.58
C ASP A 15 5.53 -1.32 7.91
N ASP A 16 5.88 -1.62 9.18
CA ASP A 16 5.82 -2.95 9.78
C ASP A 16 4.33 -3.23 9.94
N GLY A 17 3.73 -3.74 8.86
CA GLY A 17 2.28 -3.78 8.66
C GLY A 17 1.57 -4.25 9.91
N HIS A 18 0.76 -3.36 10.51
CA HIS A 18 -0.01 -3.67 11.71
C HIS A 18 -1.02 -4.77 11.39
N LEU A 19 -0.59 -6.02 11.60
CA LEU A 19 -1.42 -7.21 11.54
C LEU A 19 -2.62 -6.99 12.46
N SER A 20 -3.79 -6.78 11.85
CA SER A 20 -5.05 -6.81 12.59
C SER A 20 -5.12 -8.14 13.31
N GLY A 21 -5.55 -8.14 14.57
CA GLY A 21 -5.57 -9.35 15.39
C GLY A 21 -6.32 -10.49 14.72
N ILE A 22 -5.89 -11.72 14.98
CA ILE A 22 -6.67 -12.89 14.60
C ILE A 22 -7.98 -12.84 15.40
N ASP A 23 -9.12 -13.05 14.74
CA ASP A 23 -10.45 -12.99 15.37
C ASP A 23 -10.52 -14.03 16.51
N PRO A 24 -10.73 -13.63 17.79
CA PRO A 24 -10.77 -14.56 18.92
C PRO A 24 -11.82 -15.66 18.78
N GLN A 25 -12.88 -15.44 17.98
CA GLN A 25 -13.89 -16.47 17.71
C GLN A 25 -13.36 -17.64 16.88
N TRP A 26 -12.23 -17.48 16.18
CA TRP A 26 -11.64 -18.54 15.37
C TRP A 26 -11.41 -19.80 16.20
N LEU A 27 -10.87 -19.69 17.42
CA LEU A 27 -10.60 -20.87 18.25
C LEU A 27 -11.88 -21.66 18.60
N SER A 28 -13.02 -20.97 18.80
CA SER A 28 -14.32 -21.63 18.98
C SER A 28 -14.74 -22.37 17.70
N ARG A 29 -14.68 -21.71 16.53
CA ARG A 29 -15.01 -22.34 15.24
C ARG A 29 -14.07 -23.50 14.87
N VAL A 30 -12.82 -23.48 15.32
CA VAL A 30 -11.88 -24.61 15.19
C VAL A 30 -12.31 -25.77 16.10
N GLY A 31 -12.74 -25.50 17.33
CA GLY A 31 -13.27 -26.51 18.25
C GLY A 31 -14.58 -27.16 17.82
N GLU A 32 -15.26 -26.61 16.81
CA GLU A 32 -16.48 -27.16 16.21
C GLU A 32 -16.23 -28.02 14.95
N ASP A 33 -15.01 -28.04 14.39
CA ASP A 33 -14.70 -28.81 13.18
C ASP A 33 -14.27 -30.26 13.49
N PRO A 34 -14.94 -31.29 12.94
CA PRO A 34 -14.70 -32.69 13.29
C PRO A 34 -13.32 -33.25 12.86
N ARG A 35 -12.50 -32.47 12.13
CA ARG A 35 -11.10 -32.84 11.86
C ARG A 35 -10.20 -32.65 13.08
N ILE A 36 -10.58 -31.78 14.02
CA ILE A 36 -9.77 -31.43 15.18
C ILE A 36 -10.00 -32.47 16.30
N PRO A 37 -8.95 -33.15 16.80
CA PRO A 37 -9.11 -34.24 17.77
C PRO A 37 -9.24 -33.70 19.20
N ALA A 38 -10.27 -32.90 19.47
CA ALA A 38 -10.55 -32.35 20.80
C ALA A 38 -12.07 -32.23 21.04
N VAL A 39 -12.55 -32.69 22.20
CA VAL A 39 -13.96 -32.61 22.59
C VAL A 39 -14.38 -31.16 22.91
N SER A 40 -13.42 -30.34 23.36
CA SER A 40 -13.55 -28.89 23.45
C SER A 40 -12.15 -28.25 23.49
N LEU A 41 -12.05 -26.97 23.14
CA LEU A 41 -10.81 -26.18 23.22
C LEU A 41 -10.96 -25.04 24.23
N ALA A 42 -10.17 -25.09 25.31
CA ALA A 42 -9.97 -23.95 26.19
C ALA A 42 -8.89 -23.02 25.62
N PRO A 43 -9.08 -21.69 25.61
CA PRO A 43 -8.03 -20.74 25.20
C PRO A 43 -6.78 -20.89 26.07
N LEU A 44 -5.62 -21.01 25.42
CA LEU A 44 -4.31 -21.11 26.06
C LEU A 44 -3.57 -19.78 25.87
N VAL A 45 -3.07 -19.19 26.96
CA VAL A 45 -2.21 -18.00 26.89
C VAL A 45 -0.77 -18.43 27.06
N ALA A 46 0.10 -18.07 26.11
CA ALA A 46 1.54 -18.26 26.20
C ALA A 46 2.24 -16.95 25.80
N GLU A 47 2.96 -16.33 26.74
CA GLU A 47 3.62 -15.01 26.55
C GLU A 47 4.60 -14.99 25.37
N GLU A 48 5.13 -16.17 25.02
CA GLU A 48 6.08 -16.43 23.96
C GLU A 48 5.47 -16.57 22.55
N VAL A 49 4.14 -16.51 22.41
CA VAL A 49 3.43 -16.48 21.12
C VAL A 49 2.56 -15.21 21.05
N PRO A 50 2.94 -14.23 20.21
CA PRO A 50 2.12 -13.04 20.02
C PRO A 50 0.74 -13.39 19.43
N ALA A 51 -0.34 -12.78 19.94
CA ALA A 51 -1.70 -12.97 19.42
C ALA A 51 -1.91 -12.44 17.97
N SER A 52 -0.93 -11.73 17.42
CA SER A 52 -0.84 -11.37 15.99
C SER A 52 -0.19 -12.46 15.12
N LEU A 53 0.50 -13.44 15.73
CA LEU A 53 1.11 -14.59 15.05
C LEU A 53 0.16 -15.79 15.04
N ALA A 54 -0.41 -16.16 16.19
CA ALA A 54 -1.38 -17.24 16.33
C ALA A 54 -2.26 -17.06 17.58
N LEU A 55 -3.47 -17.61 17.54
CA LEU A 55 -4.26 -17.96 18.73
C LEU A 55 -3.94 -19.39 19.14
N LEU A 56 -3.97 -19.69 20.44
CA LEU A 56 -3.69 -21.02 20.98
C LEU A 56 -4.87 -21.55 21.78
N GLY A 57 -5.10 -22.86 21.73
CA GLY A 57 -6.02 -23.57 22.60
C GLY A 57 -5.51 -24.95 22.99
N SER A 58 -6.02 -25.46 24.10
CA SER A 58 -5.73 -26.80 24.61
C SER A 58 -7.02 -27.55 24.92
N GLY A 59 -7.04 -28.84 24.63
CA GLY A 59 -8.17 -29.74 24.88
C GLY A 59 -7.72 -31.18 25.04
N GLU A 60 -8.69 -32.10 25.08
CA GLU A 60 -8.47 -33.54 25.11
C GLU A 60 -9.37 -34.22 24.08
N SER A 61 -8.89 -35.29 23.43
CA SER A 61 -9.67 -36.10 22.49
C SER A 61 -10.68 -36.99 23.22
N GLU A 62 -11.62 -37.62 22.48
CA GLU A 62 -12.54 -38.61 23.07
C GLU A 62 -11.81 -39.81 23.72
N ALA A 63 -10.56 -40.06 23.34
CA ALA A 63 -9.69 -41.08 23.93
C ALA A 63 -8.87 -40.58 25.14
N GLY A 64 -9.00 -39.31 25.53
CA GLY A 64 -8.24 -38.68 26.62
C GLY A 64 -6.83 -38.23 26.23
N GLU A 65 -6.51 -38.14 24.93
CA GLU A 65 -5.20 -37.65 24.49
C GLU A 65 -5.16 -36.12 24.51
N ARG A 66 -4.13 -35.53 25.13
CA ARG A 66 -3.95 -34.07 25.16
C ARG A 66 -3.79 -33.53 23.73
N CYS A 67 -4.55 -32.50 23.40
CA CYS A 67 -4.51 -31.79 22.12
C CYS A 67 -4.08 -30.34 22.33
N LEU A 68 -3.14 -29.85 21.53
CA LEU A 68 -2.76 -28.44 21.40
C LEU A 68 -3.15 -27.96 20.00
N VAL A 69 -3.81 -26.81 19.91
CA VAL A 69 -4.23 -26.21 18.65
C VAL A 69 -3.63 -24.81 18.54
N ALA A 70 -2.99 -24.51 17.41
CA ALA A 70 -2.58 -23.15 17.06
C ALA A 70 -3.26 -22.72 15.77
N VAL A 71 -3.92 -21.56 15.79
CA VAL A 71 -4.72 -21.04 14.67
C VAL A 71 -4.14 -19.72 14.19
N SER A 72 -3.89 -19.60 12.89
CA SER A 72 -3.41 -18.36 12.26
C SER A 72 -3.99 -18.17 10.86
N ARG A 73 -3.87 -16.96 10.30
CA ARG A 73 -4.21 -16.69 8.90
C ARG A 73 -3.27 -17.40 7.92
N SER A 74 -2.06 -17.71 8.37
CA SER A 74 -0.99 -18.37 7.61
C SER A 74 -0.66 -19.72 8.24
N GLY A 75 -0.78 -20.80 7.47
CA GLY A 75 -0.43 -22.16 7.93
C GLY A 75 1.02 -22.25 8.43
N GLY A 76 1.94 -21.53 7.80
CA GLY A 76 3.34 -21.46 8.21
C GLY A 76 3.57 -20.77 9.55
N ASP A 77 2.68 -19.87 9.99
CA ASP A 77 2.79 -19.16 11.26
C ASP A 77 2.05 -19.89 12.38
N ALA A 78 0.90 -20.51 12.06
CA ALA A 78 0.25 -21.51 12.92
C ALA A 78 1.20 -22.66 13.26
N LEU A 79 1.95 -23.16 12.27
CA LEU A 79 2.97 -24.19 12.44
C LEU A 79 4.07 -23.79 13.44
N ILE A 80 4.64 -22.60 13.28
CA ILE A 80 5.71 -22.10 14.16
C ILE A 80 5.19 -21.94 15.60
N ALA A 81 3.98 -21.43 15.78
CA ALA A 81 3.36 -21.31 17.10
C ALA A 81 3.03 -22.67 17.75
N ALA A 82 2.46 -23.62 16.99
CA ALA A 82 2.17 -24.98 17.47
C ALA A 82 3.45 -25.67 17.94
N VAL A 83 4.52 -25.65 17.13
CA VAL A 83 5.79 -26.29 17.44
C VAL A 83 6.49 -25.61 18.63
N ALA A 84 6.50 -24.28 18.69
CA ALA A 84 7.13 -23.53 19.79
C ALA A 84 6.57 -23.90 21.18
N VAL A 85 5.25 -24.05 21.26
CA VAL A 85 4.52 -24.34 22.50
C VAL A 85 4.46 -25.83 22.79
N ALA A 86 4.23 -26.69 21.79
CA ALA A 86 4.26 -28.14 21.98
C ALA A 86 5.64 -28.63 22.44
N SER A 87 6.74 -28.09 21.87
CA SER A 87 8.09 -28.38 22.38
C SER A 87 8.31 -27.87 23.80
N ARG A 88 7.74 -26.72 24.20
CA ARG A 88 7.79 -26.28 25.60
C ARG A 88 7.07 -27.26 26.52
N LEU A 89 5.87 -27.70 26.14
CA LEU A 89 5.07 -28.65 26.92
C LEU A 89 5.74 -30.04 26.96
N ALA A 90 6.48 -30.43 25.91
CA ALA A 90 7.28 -31.66 25.90
C ALA A 90 8.46 -31.56 26.88
N GLU A 91 9.19 -30.44 26.87
CA GLU A 91 10.32 -30.16 27.77
C GLU A 91 9.90 -30.02 29.25
N GLN A 92 8.76 -29.38 29.52
CA GLN A 92 8.34 -28.99 30.88
C GLN A 92 7.32 -29.95 31.52
N GLU A 93 6.45 -30.57 30.72
CA GLU A 93 5.32 -31.38 31.21
C GLU A 93 5.31 -32.82 30.63
N GLY A 94 6.26 -33.17 29.75
CA GLY A 94 6.28 -34.48 29.09
C GLY A 94 5.13 -34.69 28.09
N PHE A 95 4.65 -33.62 27.45
CA PHE A 95 3.59 -33.71 26.42
C PHE A 95 3.98 -34.63 25.25
N GLN A 96 3.21 -35.73 25.11
CA GLN A 96 3.26 -36.69 24.00
C GLN A 96 1.96 -36.68 23.17
N GLY A 97 1.19 -35.58 23.24
CA GLY A 97 -0.11 -35.45 22.61
C GLY A 97 -0.06 -35.11 21.12
N THR A 98 -1.17 -34.59 20.60
CA THR A 98 -1.24 -34.06 19.22
C THR A 98 -1.20 -32.54 19.22
N ALA A 99 -0.26 -31.95 18.49
CA ALA A 99 -0.24 -30.54 18.12
C ALA A 99 -0.86 -30.35 16.72
N VAL A 100 -1.77 -29.39 16.57
CA VAL A 100 -2.46 -29.11 15.31
C VAL A 100 -2.22 -27.65 14.91
N ALA A 101 -1.57 -27.45 13.76
CA ALA A 101 -1.47 -26.16 13.10
C ALA A 101 -2.67 -25.97 12.17
N VAL A 102 -3.40 -24.87 12.32
CA VAL A 102 -4.68 -24.61 11.65
C VAL A 102 -4.66 -23.25 10.95
N ALA A 103 -5.09 -23.22 9.70
CA ALA A 103 -5.22 -21.99 8.92
C ALA A 103 -6.34 -22.09 7.86
N PRO A 104 -6.89 -20.96 7.36
CA PRO A 104 -7.82 -20.96 6.24
C PRO A 104 -7.19 -21.45 4.94
N SER A 105 -5.89 -21.18 4.75
CA SER A 105 -5.10 -21.66 3.61
C SER A 105 -3.65 -22.00 3.99
N TRP A 106 -3.02 -22.84 3.17
CA TRP A 106 -1.62 -23.23 3.29
C TRP A 106 -0.87 -22.93 2.00
N SER A 107 -0.21 -21.77 1.92
CA SER A 107 0.64 -21.37 0.78
C SER A 107 1.80 -22.33 0.53
N LEU A 108 2.41 -22.30 -0.66
CA LEU A 108 3.60 -23.08 -1.02
C LEU A 108 4.73 -22.88 0.00
N ALA A 109 4.93 -21.65 0.47
CA ALA A 109 5.90 -21.34 1.52
C ALA A 109 5.52 -22.02 2.86
N SER A 110 4.25 -21.99 3.26
CA SER A 110 3.75 -22.71 4.46
C SER A 110 3.96 -24.23 4.34
N ARG A 111 3.68 -24.81 3.17
CA ARG A 111 3.88 -26.23 2.86
C ARG A 111 5.38 -26.59 2.85
N GLN A 112 6.25 -25.69 2.39
CA GLN A 112 7.70 -25.83 2.48
C GLN A 112 8.21 -25.76 3.93
N ARG A 113 7.73 -24.82 4.77
CA ARG A 113 8.06 -24.76 6.21
C ARG A 113 7.70 -26.07 6.92
N LEU A 114 6.55 -26.67 6.61
CA LEU A 114 6.14 -27.96 7.17
C LEU A 114 7.16 -29.07 6.82
N GLY A 115 7.68 -29.07 5.59
CA GLY A 115 8.76 -29.96 5.16
C GLY A 115 10.14 -29.66 5.76
N LEU A 116 10.30 -28.60 6.56
CA LEU A 116 11.52 -28.35 7.34
C LEU A 116 11.46 -28.93 8.76
N VAL A 117 10.32 -29.43 9.22
CA VAL A 117 10.18 -29.99 10.57
C VAL A 117 10.75 -31.42 10.61
N GLY A 118 11.58 -31.71 11.62
CA GLY A 118 12.21 -33.01 11.82
C GLY A 118 11.41 -33.93 12.75
N GLU A 119 12.12 -34.82 13.45
CA GLU A 119 11.53 -35.69 14.46
C GLU A 119 11.02 -34.87 15.66
N LEU A 120 9.77 -35.13 16.08
CA LEU A 120 9.13 -34.49 17.22
C LEU A 120 8.76 -35.54 18.29
N PRO A 121 8.78 -35.18 19.60
CA PRO A 121 8.34 -36.07 20.68
C PRO A 121 6.81 -36.13 20.86
N PHE A 122 6.05 -35.49 19.96
CA PHE A 122 4.60 -35.40 19.92
C PHE A 122 4.12 -35.48 18.46
N ALA A 123 2.85 -35.87 18.24
CA ALA A 123 2.28 -35.89 16.91
C ALA A 123 2.01 -34.46 16.40
N LEU A 124 2.29 -34.19 15.12
CA LEU A 124 2.02 -32.90 14.48
C LEU A 124 1.05 -33.09 13.30
N ARG A 125 -0.03 -32.31 13.27
CA ARG A 125 -0.98 -32.23 12.15
C ARG A 125 -1.05 -30.82 11.59
N ALA A 126 -1.36 -30.73 10.29
CA ALA A 126 -1.55 -29.48 9.56
C ALA A 126 -2.93 -29.54 8.89
N GLU A 127 -3.84 -28.65 9.30
CA GLU A 127 -5.25 -28.65 8.88
C GLU A 127 -5.61 -27.36 8.15
N THR A 128 -6.50 -27.48 7.16
CA THR A 128 -7.00 -26.35 6.36
C THR A 128 -8.50 -26.17 6.60
N LEU A 129 -8.88 -25.05 7.22
CA LEU A 129 -10.26 -24.72 7.58
C LEU A 129 -10.69 -23.39 6.91
N PRO A 130 -11.05 -23.40 5.61
CA PRO A 130 -11.36 -22.17 4.87
C PRO A 130 -12.45 -21.33 5.53
N GLN A 131 -13.41 -21.97 6.23
CA GLN A 131 -14.54 -21.32 6.91
C GLN A 131 -14.15 -20.42 8.10
N LEU A 132 -12.87 -20.34 8.48
CA LEU A 132 -12.39 -19.34 9.43
C LEU A 132 -12.44 -17.92 8.86
N GLU A 133 -12.13 -17.78 7.57
CA GLU A 133 -12.35 -16.53 6.85
C GLU A 133 -13.83 -16.44 6.45
N ALA A 134 -14.51 -15.40 6.94
CA ALA A 134 -15.94 -15.17 6.67
C ALA A 134 -16.20 -14.54 5.28
N LEU A 135 -15.16 -14.41 4.47
CA LEU A 135 -15.21 -14.06 3.05
C LEU A 135 -14.99 -15.35 2.26
N PRO A 136 -15.64 -15.54 1.09
CA PRO A 136 -15.07 -16.45 0.11
C PRO A 136 -13.67 -15.92 -0.21
N THR A 137 -12.62 -16.67 0.11
CA THR A 137 -11.26 -16.31 -0.29
C THR A 137 -11.26 -16.17 -1.80
N THR A 138 -11.13 -14.94 -2.32
CA THR A 138 -10.72 -14.75 -3.71
C THR A 138 -9.48 -15.59 -3.89
N VAL A 139 -9.50 -16.50 -4.87
CA VAL A 139 -8.33 -17.33 -5.17
C VAL A 139 -7.30 -16.41 -5.82
N GLU A 140 -6.60 -15.65 -4.98
CA GLU A 140 -5.39 -14.93 -5.35
C GLU A 140 -4.50 -15.94 -6.05
N ALA A 141 -4.24 -15.72 -7.33
CA ALA A 141 -3.43 -16.64 -8.12
C ALA A 141 -2.07 -16.77 -7.43
N GLU A 142 -1.81 -17.93 -6.80
CA GLU A 142 -0.62 -18.15 -5.97
C GLU A 142 0.60 -17.70 -6.79
N PRO A 143 1.25 -16.58 -6.40
CA PRO A 143 1.99 -15.79 -7.36
C PRO A 143 3.13 -16.63 -7.92
N MET A 144 3.30 -16.59 -9.25
CA MET A 144 4.39 -17.28 -9.94
C MET A 144 5.67 -17.13 -9.13
N GLY A 145 6.29 -18.28 -8.81
CA GLY A 145 7.28 -18.41 -7.74
C GLY A 145 8.39 -17.34 -7.77
N PRO A 146 8.99 -17.04 -6.60
CA PRO A 146 9.77 -15.83 -6.33
C PRO A 146 10.65 -15.43 -7.51
N PRO A 147 10.51 -14.18 -8.00
CA PRO A 147 10.84 -13.80 -9.38
C PRO A 147 12.27 -14.18 -9.72
N ALA A 148 12.40 -14.98 -10.79
CA ALA A 148 13.60 -15.74 -11.10
C ALA A 148 14.88 -14.89 -10.96
N VAL A 149 15.78 -15.36 -10.09
CA VAL A 149 17.10 -14.77 -9.91
C VAL A 149 17.89 -14.96 -11.20
N VAL A 150 18.32 -13.85 -11.80
CA VAL A 150 19.12 -13.83 -13.02
C VAL A 150 20.45 -13.14 -12.76
N ALA A 151 21.49 -13.52 -13.52
CA ALA A 151 22.75 -12.79 -13.45
C ALA A 151 22.53 -11.33 -13.90
N PRO A 152 22.93 -10.30 -13.13
CA PRO A 152 22.68 -8.89 -13.47
C PRO A 152 23.14 -8.52 -14.88
N SER A 153 24.26 -9.10 -15.33
CA SER A 153 24.85 -8.93 -16.66
C SER A 153 23.95 -9.42 -17.81
N GLN A 154 22.96 -10.27 -17.56
CA GLN A 154 22.07 -10.81 -18.59
C GLN A 154 20.85 -9.94 -18.86
N VAL A 155 20.42 -9.08 -17.92
CA VAL A 155 19.13 -8.35 -18.02
C VAL A 155 19.04 -7.46 -19.26
N HIS A 156 20.16 -6.87 -19.71
CA HIS A 156 20.20 -6.08 -20.94
C HIS A 156 19.80 -6.86 -22.21
N ARG A 157 19.89 -8.20 -22.20
CA ARG A 157 19.54 -9.06 -23.35
C ARG A 157 18.03 -9.10 -23.64
N HIS A 158 17.18 -8.62 -22.73
CA HIS A 158 15.74 -8.52 -22.94
C HIS A 158 15.31 -7.27 -23.73
N LEU A 159 16.26 -6.46 -24.22
CA LEU A 159 16.04 -5.27 -25.03
C LEU A 159 16.36 -5.52 -26.50
N ALA A 160 15.41 -5.18 -27.38
CA ALA A 160 15.54 -5.41 -28.82
C ALA A 160 16.52 -4.46 -29.52
N ARG A 161 16.64 -3.21 -29.07
CA ARG A 161 17.49 -2.19 -29.73
C ARG A 161 18.91 -2.20 -29.16
N PRO A 162 19.99 -2.24 -29.98
CA PRO A 162 21.37 -2.21 -29.49
C PRO A 162 21.73 -0.96 -28.66
N ALA A 163 21.11 0.20 -28.95
CA ALA A 163 21.30 1.43 -28.17
C ALA A 163 20.75 1.29 -26.75
N ASP A 164 19.55 0.73 -26.60
CA ASP A 164 18.92 0.49 -25.30
C ASP A 164 19.70 -0.58 -24.50
N GLN A 165 20.23 -1.61 -25.17
CA GLN A 165 21.15 -2.57 -24.56
C GLN A 165 22.41 -1.91 -23.98
N GLU A 166 23.02 -0.98 -24.71
CA GLU A 166 24.24 -0.29 -24.26
C GLU A 166 23.97 0.73 -23.16
N LEU A 167 22.85 1.46 -23.24
CA LEU A 167 22.35 2.30 -22.15
C LEU A 167 22.13 1.47 -20.88
N CYS A 168 21.55 0.27 -21.02
CA CYS A 168 21.38 -0.66 -19.91
C CYS A 168 22.74 -1.09 -19.35
N ARG A 169 23.70 -1.54 -20.16
CA ARG A 169 25.06 -1.91 -19.69
C ARG A 169 25.73 -0.78 -18.91
N ARG A 170 25.67 0.46 -19.41
CA ARG A 170 26.21 1.65 -18.73
C ARG A 170 25.53 1.89 -17.37
N ALA A 171 24.21 1.80 -17.30
CA ALA A 171 23.44 1.97 -16.06
C ALA A 171 23.73 0.85 -15.04
N LEU A 172 23.85 -0.40 -15.50
CA LEU A 172 24.20 -1.57 -14.67
C LEU A 172 25.62 -1.47 -14.10
N ALA A 173 26.59 -1.04 -14.92
CA ALA A 173 27.96 -0.80 -14.48
C ALA A 173 28.02 0.30 -13.42
N ALA A 174 27.28 1.40 -13.60
CA ALA A 174 27.22 2.49 -12.63
C ALA A 174 26.57 2.08 -11.31
N ILE A 175 25.45 1.34 -11.33
CA ILE A 175 24.83 0.79 -10.12
C ILE A 175 25.76 -0.20 -9.40
N SER A 176 26.53 -1.00 -10.14
CA SER A 176 27.57 -1.86 -9.57
C SER A 176 28.70 -1.05 -8.91
N GLY A 177 29.09 0.09 -9.51
CA GLY A 177 30.00 1.06 -8.91
C GLY A 177 29.45 1.68 -7.62
N LEU A 178 28.17 2.08 -7.60
CA LEU A 178 27.52 2.61 -6.39
C LEU A 178 27.43 1.56 -5.27
N ALA A 179 27.16 0.30 -5.60
CA ALA A 179 27.22 -0.79 -4.63
C ALA A 179 28.63 -0.96 -4.05
N ALA A 180 29.67 -1.06 -4.89
CA ALA A 180 31.05 -1.17 -4.43
C ALA A 180 31.47 0.02 -3.55
N LYS A 181 31.12 1.24 -3.95
CA LYS A 181 31.41 2.51 -3.26
C LYS A 181 30.75 2.64 -1.88
N HIS A 182 29.61 2.01 -1.67
CA HIS A 182 28.78 2.17 -0.48
C HIS A 182 28.59 0.89 0.35
N GLY A 183 29.36 -0.18 0.09
CA GLY A 183 29.23 -1.45 0.80
C GLY A 183 27.86 -2.12 0.55
N GLY A 184 27.38 -2.04 -0.70
CA GLY A 184 26.12 -2.57 -1.19
C GLY A 184 26.21 -3.96 -1.80
N ALA A 185 25.12 -4.34 -2.48
CA ALA A 185 25.06 -5.47 -3.40
C ALA A 185 24.19 -5.13 -4.62
N VAL A 186 24.33 -5.91 -5.69
CA VAL A 186 23.53 -5.82 -6.91
C VAL A 186 23.04 -7.21 -7.31
N ARG A 187 21.75 -7.35 -7.59
CA ARG A 187 21.11 -8.63 -7.95
C ARG A 187 20.17 -8.50 -9.13
N GLY A 188 20.08 -9.51 -9.99
CA GLY A 188 19.15 -9.55 -11.12
C GLY A 188 17.89 -10.33 -10.76
N VAL A 189 16.73 -9.80 -11.14
CA VAL A 189 15.40 -10.25 -10.70
C VAL A 189 14.45 -10.14 -11.89
N GLY A 190 14.28 -11.23 -12.64
CA GLY A 190 13.51 -11.22 -13.90
C GLY A 190 14.01 -10.15 -14.89
N ARG A 191 13.23 -9.08 -15.09
CA ARG A 191 13.55 -7.94 -15.98
C ARG A 191 14.09 -6.70 -15.25
N SER A 192 14.61 -6.84 -14.03
CA SER A 192 15.28 -5.74 -13.31
C SER A 192 16.60 -6.17 -12.67
N VAL A 193 17.40 -5.17 -12.32
CA VAL A 193 18.60 -5.29 -11.49
C VAL A 193 18.49 -4.32 -10.33
N GLU A 194 18.43 -4.86 -9.12
CA GLU A 194 18.20 -4.11 -7.88
C GLU A 194 19.53 -3.73 -7.21
N LEU A 195 19.64 -2.48 -6.79
CA LEU A 195 20.67 -1.96 -5.88
C LEU A 195 20.18 -2.11 -4.44
N VAL A 196 20.95 -2.82 -3.62
CA VAL A 196 20.64 -3.05 -2.20
C VAL A 196 21.71 -2.40 -1.34
N LEU A 197 21.28 -1.58 -0.37
CA LEU A 197 22.11 -1.00 0.67
C LEU A 197 21.45 -1.24 2.03
N LEU A 198 22.25 -1.59 3.04
CA LEU A 198 21.78 -1.81 4.41
C LEU A 198 20.55 -2.75 4.48
N ALA A 199 20.61 -3.88 3.78
CA ALA A 199 19.51 -4.86 3.64
C ALA A 199 18.19 -4.34 3.04
N ARG A 200 18.21 -3.16 2.41
CA ARG A 200 17.05 -2.52 1.78
C ARG A 200 17.28 -2.25 0.29
N ARG A 201 16.28 -2.51 -0.54
CA ARG A 201 16.25 -2.08 -1.95
C ARG A 201 16.17 -0.55 -2.01
N VAL A 202 17.15 0.09 -2.64
CA VAL A 202 17.25 1.56 -2.70
C VAL A 202 16.99 2.13 -4.10
N ALA A 203 17.36 1.38 -5.14
CA ALA A 203 17.10 1.67 -6.55
C ALA A 203 17.08 0.38 -7.38
N ALA A 204 16.59 0.44 -8.62
CA ALA A 204 16.65 -0.66 -9.57
C ALA A 204 16.66 -0.15 -11.02
N VAL A 205 17.48 -0.75 -11.88
CA VAL A 205 17.38 -0.59 -13.33
C VAL A 205 16.45 -1.67 -13.88
N ARG A 206 15.37 -1.27 -14.55
CA ARG A 206 14.35 -2.18 -15.09
C ARG A 206 14.24 -2.01 -16.61
N VAL A 207 13.99 -3.10 -17.33
CA VAL A 207 13.88 -3.09 -18.79
C VAL A 207 12.49 -3.51 -19.26
N ASP A 208 11.83 -2.65 -20.04
CA ASP A 208 10.53 -2.90 -20.68
C ASP A 208 10.69 -2.98 -22.21
N GLU A 209 9.62 -2.82 -22.98
CA GLU A 209 9.68 -2.79 -24.46
C GLU A 209 10.17 -1.43 -24.98
N ASP A 210 9.98 -0.37 -24.19
CA ASP A 210 10.32 1.02 -24.51
C ASP A 210 11.78 1.39 -24.21
N GLY A 211 12.51 0.57 -23.43
CA GLY A 211 13.92 0.77 -23.10
C GLY A 211 14.24 0.58 -21.63
N VAL A 212 14.98 1.53 -21.05
CA VAL A 212 15.57 1.41 -19.70
C VAL A 212 14.93 2.39 -18.72
N LEU A 213 14.44 1.88 -17.60
CA LEU A 213 13.91 2.65 -16.48
C LEU A 213 14.87 2.60 -15.28
N LEU A 214 14.92 3.69 -14.52
CA LEU A 214 15.49 3.75 -13.16
C LEU A 214 14.34 3.96 -12.17
N ASP A 215 14.05 2.93 -11.38
CA ASP A 215 13.21 3.01 -10.18
C ASP A 215 14.12 3.39 -8.99
N THR A 216 13.70 4.33 -8.14
CA THR A 216 14.41 4.79 -6.94
C THR A 216 13.43 4.93 -5.79
N TRP A 217 13.81 4.44 -4.60
CA TRP A 217 12.98 4.50 -3.39
C TRP A 217 13.52 5.48 -2.34
N VAL A 218 14.82 5.74 -2.33
CA VAL A 218 15.46 6.63 -1.34
C VAL A 218 15.10 8.10 -1.60
N GLY A 219 14.52 8.74 -0.59
CA GLY A 219 14.01 10.12 -0.67
C GLY A 219 12.57 10.23 -1.17
N GLY A 220 11.95 9.10 -1.55
CA GLY A 220 10.61 9.01 -2.13
C GLY A 220 10.62 8.13 -3.37
N ARG A 221 9.52 7.41 -3.65
CA ARG A 221 9.42 6.54 -4.82
C ARG A 221 9.35 7.39 -6.10
N ARG A 222 10.32 7.21 -6.99
CA ARG A 222 10.44 7.86 -8.31
C ARG A 222 10.78 6.79 -9.35
N THR A 223 10.13 6.88 -10.51
CA THR A 223 10.51 6.13 -11.72
C THR A 223 10.88 7.16 -12.78
N GLU A 224 12.03 6.99 -13.44
CA GLU A 224 12.38 7.80 -14.61
C GLU A 224 12.94 6.94 -15.76
N ARG A 225 12.56 7.25 -17.01
CA ARG A 225 13.14 6.61 -18.19
C ARG A 225 14.50 7.25 -18.47
N LEU A 226 15.52 6.41 -18.60
CA LEU A 226 16.89 6.86 -18.84
C LEU A 226 17.07 7.22 -20.33
N ALA A 227 17.88 8.24 -20.58
CA ALA A 227 18.42 8.59 -21.89
C ALA A 227 19.95 8.57 -21.83
N ALA A 228 20.64 8.45 -22.97
CA ALA A 228 22.09 8.26 -23.01
C ALA A 228 22.89 9.46 -22.48
N GLU A 229 22.28 10.64 -22.55
CA GLU A 229 22.76 11.96 -22.15
C GLU A 229 22.41 12.21 -20.66
N ALA A 230 21.17 11.90 -20.25
CA ALA A 230 20.66 12.15 -18.90
C ALA A 230 21.08 11.10 -17.86
N LEU A 231 21.79 10.05 -18.28
CA LEU A 231 22.23 8.95 -17.42
C LEU A 231 23.11 9.44 -16.25
N ALA A 232 24.05 10.36 -16.50
CA ALA A 232 24.95 10.88 -15.47
C ALA A 232 24.17 11.60 -14.37
N ASP A 233 23.36 12.60 -14.74
CA ASP A 233 22.54 13.36 -13.80
C ASP A 233 21.60 12.46 -12.97
N ALA A 234 21.08 11.37 -13.56
CA ALA A 234 20.23 10.40 -12.86
C ALA A 234 21.01 9.65 -11.76
N LEU A 235 22.23 9.21 -12.08
CA LEU A 235 23.11 8.50 -11.15
C LEU A 235 23.66 9.42 -10.05
N ASP A 236 23.96 10.69 -10.35
CA ASP A 236 24.40 11.67 -9.36
C ASP A 236 23.28 12.07 -8.41
N ARG A 237 22.04 12.24 -8.91
CA ARG A 237 20.84 12.42 -8.07
C ARG A 237 20.61 11.21 -7.16
N LEU A 238 20.81 10.00 -7.69
CA LEU A 238 20.74 8.78 -6.90
C LEU A 238 21.82 8.80 -5.82
N GLU A 239 23.10 8.96 -6.15
CA GLU A 239 24.21 8.95 -5.18
C GLU A 239 24.03 10.00 -4.08
N GLY A 240 23.65 11.23 -4.42
CA GLY A 240 23.35 12.28 -3.44
C GLY A 240 22.25 11.87 -2.44
N SER A 241 21.27 11.10 -2.92
CA SER A 241 20.18 10.56 -2.11
C SER A 241 20.64 9.37 -1.26
N LEU A 242 21.47 8.47 -1.82
CA LEU A 242 22.09 7.34 -1.10
C LEU A 242 23.00 7.84 0.05
N ARG A 243 23.90 8.79 -0.23
CA ARG A 243 24.78 9.43 0.78
C ARG A 243 23.98 10.01 1.94
N LYS A 244 22.83 10.63 1.67
CA LYS A 244 21.95 11.18 2.70
C LYS A 244 21.31 10.09 3.57
N HIS A 245 20.93 8.96 2.98
CA HIS A 245 20.32 7.82 3.68
C HIS A 245 21.33 7.03 4.52
N LEU A 246 22.54 6.81 4.00
CA LEU A 246 23.62 6.12 4.71
C LEU A 246 24.15 6.93 5.92
N ASN A 247 24.04 8.25 5.87
CA ASN A 247 24.36 9.16 6.97
C ASN A 247 23.19 9.36 7.96
N ASP A 248 22.02 8.75 7.72
CA ASP A 248 20.92 8.80 8.67
C ASP A 248 21.24 7.94 9.89
N ARG A 249 21.20 8.57 11.08
CA ARG A 249 21.58 7.91 12.32
C ARG A 249 20.62 6.79 12.70
N GLU A 250 19.31 6.94 12.46
CA GLU A 250 18.32 5.92 12.81
C GLU A 250 18.54 4.64 11.98
N VAL A 251 18.95 4.79 10.71
CA VAL A 251 19.24 3.68 9.80
C VAL A 251 20.59 3.03 10.11
N ARG A 252 21.63 3.84 10.39
CA ARG A 252 23.01 3.39 10.62
C ARG A 252 23.21 2.77 12.00
N ASP A 253 22.55 3.29 13.04
CA ASP A 253 22.69 2.80 14.42
C ASP A 253 21.64 1.71 14.74
N GLY A 254 20.56 1.58 13.95
CA GLY A 254 19.53 0.54 14.06
C GLY A 254 19.83 -0.77 13.31
N GLU A 255 18.83 -1.67 13.23
CA GLU A 255 19.02 -3.05 12.74
C GLU A 255 19.58 -3.12 11.31
N LEU A 256 19.11 -2.27 10.38
CA LEU A 256 19.63 -2.26 8.99
C LEU A 256 21.14 -1.98 8.93
N GLY A 257 21.62 -1.09 9.81
CA GLY A 257 23.05 -0.83 10.00
C GLY A 257 23.79 -2.01 10.63
N LEU A 258 23.25 -2.63 11.68
CA LEU A 258 23.79 -3.85 12.31
C LEU A 258 23.95 -4.97 11.28
N ARG A 259 22.88 -5.29 10.55
CA ARG A 259 22.83 -6.33 9.51
C ARG A 259 23.90 -6.10 8.45
N SER A 260 24.06 -4.87 7.99
CA SER A 260 25.13 -4.54 7.04
C SER A 260 26.53 -4.71 7.61
N ARG A 261 26.80 -4.20 8.83
CA ARG A 261 28.11 -4.28 9.48
C ARG A 261 28.55 -5.71 9.77
N LEU A 262 27.60 -6.59 10.15
CA LEU A 262 27.92 -7.90 10.70
C LEU A 262 27.77 -9.06 9.72
N ALA A 263 27.11 -8.89 8.58
CA ALA A 263 27.00 -9.95 7.55
C ALA A 263 28.36 -10.54 7.13
N PRO A 264 29.42 -9.74 6.87
CA PRO A 264 30.73 -10.30 6.55
C PRO A 264 31.37 -11.04 7.75
N ARG A 265 31.24 -10.49 8.96
CA ARG A 265 31.87 -11.03 10.18
C ARG A 265 31.18 -12.32 10.67
N LEU A 266 29.86 -12.45 10.46
CA LEU A 266 29.13 -13.68 10.75
C LEU A 266 29.53 -14.81 9.79
N ALA A 267 29.68 -14.49 8.50
CA ALA A 267 30.16 -15.45 7.52
C ALA A 267 31.62 -15.87 7.76
N GLU A 268 32.49 -14.93 8.14
CA GLU A 268 33.87 -15.20 8.58
C GLU A 268 33.91 -16.10 9.83
N ALA A 269 33.14 -15.76 10.88
CA ALA A 269 33.05 -16.54 12.12
C ALA A 269 32.46 -17.94 11.93
N ALA A 270 31.69 -18.16 10.85
CA ALA A 270 31.14 -19.45 10.44
C ALA A 270 31.98 -20.18 9.37
N GLY A 271 33.19 -19.69 9.06
CA GLY A 271 34.11 -20.34 8.11
C GLY A 271 33.58 -20.41 6.67
N LEU A 272 32.73 -19.45 6.28
CA LEU A 272 32.09 -19.41 4.98
C LEU A 272 32.94 -18.65 3.95
N ARG A 273 32.87 -19.12 2.70
CA ARG A 273 33.54 -18.52 1.54
C ARG A 273 32.53 -18.07 0.48
N ALA A 274 32.94 -17.08 -0.33
CA ALA A 274 32.15 -16.47 -1.41
C ALA A 274 30.76 -15.96 -0.99
N ILE A 275 30.75 -14.88 -0.21
CA ILE A 275 29.56 -14.27 0.36
C ILE A 275 28.80 -13.46 -0.70
N VAL A 276 27.62 -13.92 -1.11
CA VAL A 276 26.64 -13.19 -1.92
C VAL A 276 25.67 -12.48 -0.97
N ARG A 277 25.83 -11.17 -0.79
CA ARG A 277 25.00 -10.38 0.15
C ARG A 277 23.62 -10.08 -0.42
N TRP A 278 22.59 -10.14 0.42
CA TRP A 278 21.18 -9.89 0.10
C TRP A 278 20.71 -10.59 -1.19
N PRO A 279 20.62 -11.93 -1.17
CA PRO A 279 20.44 -12.73 -2.39
C PRO A 279 18.99 -12.78 -2.93
N LEU A 280 17.99 -12.21 -2.23
CA LEU A 280 16.57 -12.44 -2.55
C LEU A 280 15.87 -11.27 -3.24
N GLY A 281 15.66 -11.41 -4.54
CA GLY A 281 15.02 -10.41 -5.38
C GLY A 281 13.60 -9.98 -4.99
N GLY A 282 13.26 -8.73 -5.30
CA GLY A 282 11.88 -8.26 -5.43
C GLY A 282 11.23 -7.68 -4.17
N ARG A 283 11.72 -8.02 -2.97
CA ARG A 283 11.26 -7.44 -1.69
C ARG A 283 12.02 -6.15 -1.36
N ASP A 284 11.36 -5.24 -0.65
CA ASP A 284 11.93 -3.93 -0.24
C ASP A 284 12.96 -4.07 0.88
N VAL A 285 12.76 -5.02 1.80
CA VAL A 285 13.71 -5.42 2.85
C VAL A 285 13.95 -6.92 2.73
N ASP A 286 15.21 -7.33 2.75
CA ASP A 286 15.60 -8.73 2.68
C ASP A 286 15.35 -9.45 4.01
N ALA A 287 14.96 -10.73 3.94
CA ALA A 287 14.95 -11.60 5.10
C ALA A 287 16.32 -12.26 5.36
N LEU A 288 17.09 -12.56 4.30
CA LEU A 288 18.45 -13.11 4.36
C LEU A 288 19.49 -12.02 4.11
N ASP A 289 20.58 -12.03 4.87
CA ASP A 289 21.68 -11.09 4.71
C ASP A 289 22.77 -11.60 3.77
N PHE A 290 22.90 -12.92 3.62
CA PHE A 290 23.79 -13.53 2.63
C PHE A 290 23.40 -14.96 2.25
N ALA A 291 23.90 -15.39 1.09
CA ALA A 291 24.19 -16.79 0.77
C ALA A 291 25.73 -16.95 0.65
N ALA A 292 26.25 -18.13 0.95
CA ALA A 292 27.67 -18.47 0.90
C ALA A 292 27.89 -19.99 0.77
N VAL A 293 29.14 -20.44 0.84
CA VAL A 293 29.51 -21.87 0.86
C VAL A 293 30.37 -22.17 2.09
N THR A 294 30.15 -23.30 2.76
CA THR A 294 31.01 -23.76 3.87
C THR A 294 32.37 -24.26 3.36
N ALA A 295 33.34 -24.44 4.27
CA ALA A 295 34.61 -25.09 3.95
C ALA A 295 34.44 -26.51 3.33
N ALA A 296 33.38 -27.24 3.69
CA ALA A 296 33.07 -28.57 3.15
C ALA A 296 32.38 -28.55 1.76
N GLY A 297 32.06 -27.36 1.24
CA GLY A 297 31.36 -27.15 -0.03
C GLY A 297 29.83 -27.13 0.06
N ARG A 298 29.24 -27.28 1.25
CA ARG A 298 27.78 -27.19 1.45
C ARG A 298 27.31 -25.73 1.26
N PRO A 299 26.18 -25.46 0.60
CA PRO A 299 25.59 -24.12 0.59
C PRO A 299 25.17 -23.67 2.00
N ALA A 300 25.26 -22.37 2.27
CA ALA A 300 24.84 -21.76 3.52
C ALA A 300 24.03 -20.49 3.24
N VAL A 301 23.01 -20.20 4.04
CA VAL A 301 22.26 -18.95 4.00
C VAL A 301 22.17 -18.35 5.40
N GLY A 302 22.30 -17.03 5.53
CA GLY A 302 22.39 -16.39 6.84
C GLY A 302 21.54 -15.15 7.01
N ALA A 303 21.18 -14.87 8.26
CA ALA A 303 20.34 -13.74 8.65
C ALA A 303 20.78 -13.18 10.01
N LEU A 304 20.76 -11.85 10.11
CA LEU A 304 21.10 -11.09 11.32
C LEU A 304 19.89 -10.30 11.82
N ARG A 305 19.66 -10.27 13.13
CA ARG A 305 18.61 -9.45 13.77
C ARG A 305 19.14 -8.79 15.06
N ALA A 306 18.48 -7.73 15.52
CA ALA A 306 18.69 -7.27 16.90
C ALA A 306 18.08 -8.31 17.87
N GLN A 307 16.79 -8.60 17.71
CA GLN A 307 16.07 -9.66 18.43
C GLN A 307 15.45 -10.63 17.42
N LEU A 308 15.77 -11.92 17.52
CA LEU A 308 15.13 -12.95 16.69
C LEU A 308 13.91 -13.49 17.41
N THR A 309 12.74 -13.13 16.89
CA THR A 309 11.41 -13.51 17.40
C THR A 309 10.76 -14.58 16.52
N LEU A 310 9.68 -15.21 17.00
CA LEU A 310 8.90 -16.16 16.17
C LEU A 310 8.39 -15.51 14.87
N SER A 311 7.89 -14.26 14.95
CA SER A 311 7.42 -13.48 13.80
C SER A 311 8.55 -13.12 12.82
N ALA A 312 9.79 -12.99 13.31
CA ALA A 312 10.96 -12.76 12.46
C ALA A 312 11.52 -14.06 11.83
N LEU A 313 11.30 -15.21 12.49
CA LEU A 313 11.77 -16.52 12.03
C LEU A 313 11.02 -17.01 10.78
N GLY A 314 9.69 -16.91 10.75
CA GLY A 314 8.89 -17.36 9.60
C GLY A 314 9.36 -16.83 8.24
N PRO A 315 9.52 -15.50 8.08
CA PRO A 315 10.06 -14.89 6.87
C PRO A 315 11.50 -15.29 6.53
N ILE A 316 12.32 -15.72 7.49
CA ILE A 316 13.68 -16.25 7.24
C ILE A 316 13.61 -17.69 6.68
N LEU A 317 12.69 -18.52 7.18
CA LEU A 317 12.49 -19.88 6.68
C LEU A 317 11.92 -19.88 5.25
N ASP A 318 10.89 -19.07 4.98
CA ASP A 318 10.36 -18.87 3.62
C ASP A 318 11.45 -18.43 2.64
N ALA A 319 12.31 -17.53 3.10
CA ALA A 319 13.41 -16.98 2.33
C ALA A 319 14.50 -18.02 2.03
N ALA A 320 14.82 -18.90 2.99
CA ALA A 320 15.75 -19.99 2.79
C ALA A 320 15.23 -21.03 1.78
N THR A 321 13.94 -21.41 1.87
CA THR A 321 13.35 -22.38 0.92
C THR A 321 13.14 -21.78 -0.47
N ALA A 322 12.71 -20.52 -0.55
CA ALA A 322 12.61 -19.76 -1.80
C ALA A 322 13.95 -19.64 -2.53
N LEU A 323 15.06 -19.49 -1.79
CA LEU A 323 16.38 -19.32 -2.39
C LEU A 323 17.02 -20.63 -2.85
N ALA A 324 16.70 -21.76 -2.22
CA ALA A 324 17.40 -23.03 -2.44
C ALA A 324 17.51 -23.46 -3.93
N PRO A 325 16.47 -23.33 -4.79
CA PRO A 325 16.59 -23.64 -6.22
C PRO A 325 17.52 -22.70 -7.01
N ALA A 326 17.73 -21.47 -6.52
CA ALA A 326 18.59 -20.46 -7.16
C ALA A 326 20.05 -20.51 -6.70
N LEU A 327 20.34 -21.18 -5.56
CA LEU A 327 21.70 -21.29 -5.02
C LEU A 327 22.73 -21.82 -6.04
N PRO A 328 22.46 -22.84 -6.89
CA PRO A 328 23.45 -23.31 -7.85
C PRO A 328 23.88 -22.25 -8.88
N GLY A 329 22.96 -21.37 -9.30
CA GLY A 329 23.25 -20.25 -10.20
C GLY A 329 23.93 -19.07 -9.50
N LEU A 330 23.51 -18.75 -8.27
CA LEU A 330 24.16 -17.73 -7.44
C LEU A 330 25.58 -18.10 -7.03
N LEU A 331 25.88 -19.40 -6.94
CA LEU A 331 27.16 -19.95 -6.53
C LEU A 331 27.99 -20.51 -7.71
N GLU A 332 27.54 -20.32 -8.96
CA GLU A 332 28.31 -20.63 -10.19
C GLU A 332 29.75 -20.06 -10.19
N PRO A 333 30.02 -18.79 -9.78
CA PRO A 333 31.38 -18.26 -9.79
C PRO A 333 32.27 -18.74 -8.62
N VAL A 334 31.79 -19.65 -7.75
CA VAL A 334 32.51 -20.07 -6.55
C VAL A 334 33.45 -21.24 -6.85
N PRO A 335 34.76 -21.15 -6.49
CA PRO A 335 35.69 -22.25 -6.70
C PRO A 335 35.23 -23.56 -6.03
N PRO A 336 35.35 -24.71 -6.70
CA PRO A 336 34.88 -26.00 -6.17
C PRO A 336 35.60 -26.40 -4.85
N PRO A 337 35.04 -27.34 -4.07
CA PRO A 337 33.73 -27.98 -4.27
C PRO A 337 32.57 -27.06 -3.89
N VAL A 338 31.51 -27.11 -4.69
CA VAL A 338 30.16 -26.63 -4.32
C VAL A 338 29.23 -27.83 -4.47
N ARG A 339 28.47 -28.13 -3.42
CA ARG A 339 27.58 -29.30 -3.36
C ARG A 339 26.14 -28.89 -3.62
N LEU A 340 25.37 -29.79 -4.24
CA LEU A 340 23.93 -29.60 -4.48
C LEU A 340 23.12 -30.20 -3.31
N GLU A 341 23.46 -29.76 -2.10
CA GLU A 341 22.83 -30.16 -0.83
C GLU A 341 21.94 -29.03 -0.30
N SER A 342 20.90 -29.36 0.49
CA SER A 342 20.07 -28.35 1.16
C SER A 342 20.91 -27.41 2.03
N PRO A 343 20.70 -26.08 1.96
CA PRO A 343 21.54 -25.13 2.69
C PRO A 343 21.44 -25.30 4.21
N CYS A 344 22.54 -25.02 4.92
CA CYS A 344 22.47 -24.77 6.36
C CYS A 344 22.07 -23.31 6.65
N LEU A 345 21.43 -23.08 7.80
CA LEU A 345 21.06 -21.75 8.28
C LEU A 345 22.14 -21.23 9.22
N VAL A 346 22.61 -20.00 8.99
CA VAL A 346 23.61 -19.31 9.84
C VAL A 346 23.00 -18.05 10.41
N LEU A 347 22.52 -18.14 11.65
CA LEU A 347 21.75 -17.09 12.32
C LEU A 347 22.64 -16.32 13.31
N GLY A 348 22.45 -15.00 13.37
CA GLY A 348 23.07 -14.14 14.38
C GLY A 348 22.03 -13.19 15.00
N ALA A 349 21.99 -13.08 16.32
CA ALA A 349 21.15 -12.11 17.01
C ALA A 349 21.76 -11.62 18.33
N GLU A 350 21.46 -10.39 18.76
CA GLU A 350 21.79 -9.94 20.13
C GLU A 350 20.97 -10.71 21.16
N ARG A 351 19.74 -11.10 20.78
CA ARG A 351 18.81 -11.87 21.62
C ARG A 351 18.03 -12.89 20.78
N TYR A 352 17.93 -14.10 21.29
CA TYR A 352 17.03 -15.14 20.78
C TYR A 352 15.89 -15.33 21.77
N GLU A 353 14.65 -15.42 21.30
CA GLU A 353 13.55 -15.85 22.15
C GLU A 353 13.65 -17.35 22.47
N PRO A 354 13.25 -17.81 23.68
CA PRO A 354 13.27 -19.24 24.03
C PRO A 354 12.44 -20.09 23.06
N ALA A 355 11.28 -19.59 22.64
CA ALA A 355 10.41 -20.23 21.66
C ALA A 355 11.09 -20.40 20.28
N VAL A 356 11.83 -19.39 19.81
CA VAL A 356 12.65 -19.50 18.59
C VAL A 356 13.70 -20.59 18.74
N THR A 357 14.39 -20.66 19.89
CA THR A 357 15.39 -21.70 20.14
C THR A 357 14.77 -23.11 20.08
N ARG A 358 13.55 -23.31 20.61
CA ARG A 358 12.85 -24.59 20.51
C ARG A 358 12.44 -24.95 19.09
N VAL A 359 11.89 -24.00 18.32
CA VAL A 359 11.54 -24.23 16.91
C VAL A 359 12.78 -24.59 16.09
N LEU A 360 13.88 -23.85 16.25
CA LEU A 360 15.16 -24.12 15.57
C LEU A 360 15.77 -25.48 15.95
N GLY A 361 15.56 -25.94 17.20
CA GLY A 361 16.07 -27.23 17.69
C GLY A 361 15.39 -28.47 17.09
N VAL A 362 14.22 -28.31 16.46
CA VAL A 362 13.44 -29.42 15.85
C VAL A 362 13.32 -29.32 14.33
N LEU A 363 14.12 -28.46 13.68
CA LEU A 363 14.19 -28.45 12.21
C LEU A 363 15.08 -29.57 11.68
N ALA A 364 14.71 -30.12 10.53
CA ALA A 364 15.50 -31.07 9.74
C ALA A 364 16.66 -30.41 8.96
N VAL A 365 16.92 -29.11 9.18
CA VAL A 365 18.05 -28.38 8.59
C VAL A 365 19.10 -28.06 9.66
N GLU A 366 20.37 -28.05 9.25
CA GLU A 366 21.46 -27.64 10.13
C GLU A 366 21.34 -26.14 10.44
N VAL A 367 21.30 -25.77 11.73
CA VAL A 367 21.23 -24.38 12.19
C VAL A 367 22.43 -24.04 13.07
N ILE A 368 23.33 -23.21 12.53
CA ILE A 368 24.45 -22.61 13.26
C ILE A 368 23.98 -21.27 13.83
N ARG A 369 24.20 -21.02 15.13
CA ARG A 369 23.67 -19.85 15.85
C ARG A 369 24.77 -19.05 16.52
N TYR A 370 24.73 -17.73 16.39
CA TYR A 370 25.68 -16.82 17.05
C TYR A 370 24.95 -15.77 17.90
N GLU A 371 25.47 -15.51 19.10
CA GLU A 371 25.11 -14.35 19.92
C GLU A 371 25.95 -13.14 19.46
N ILE A 372 25.30 -11.97 19.34
CA ILE A 372 25.96 -10.70 19.03
C ILE A 372 26.17 -9.92 20.34
N ALA A 373 27.32 -10.12 20.98
CA ALA A 373 27.64 -9.40 22.21
C ALA A 373 28.14 -7.98 21.89
N GLY A 374 27.49 -6.98 22.49
CA GLY A 374 27.91 -5.58 22.41
C GLY A 374 27.68 -4.89 21.06
N ALA A 375 26.55 -5.15 20.38
CA ALA A 375 26.22 -4.63 19.04
C ALA A 375 26.36 -3.09 18.84
N GLY A 376 26.20 -2.31 19.91
CA GLY A 376 26.39 -0.85 19.94
C GLY A 376 27.85 -0.39 20.10
N SER A 377 28.81 -1.30 20.28
CA SER A 377 30.25 -0.99 20.30
C SER A 377 30.81 -0.83 18.87
N ARG A 378 32.06 -0.37 18.75
CA ARG A 378 32.77 -0.36 17.46
C ARG A 378 33.12 -1.76 16.95
N GLU A 379 33.34 -2.69 17.87
CA GLU A 379 33.77 -4.07 17.61
C GLU A 379 32.90 -5.03 18.44
N PRO A 380 31.66 -5.32 18.00
CA PRO A 380 30.86 -6.36 18.62
C PRO A 380 31.51 -7.73 18.44
N GLU A 381 31.28 -8.61 19.40
CA GLU A 381 31.82 -9.97 19.44
C GLU A 381 30.74 -10.95 18.97
N LEU A 382 31.12 -11.97 18.19
CA LEU A 382 30.22 -13.02 17.70
C LEU A 382 30.57 -14.34 18.39
N ARG A 383 29.68 -14.84 19.25
CA ARG A 383 29.91 -16.05 20.04
C ARG A 383 29.04 -17.19 19.51
N LEU A 384 29.65 -18.33 19.19
CA LEU A 384 28.93 -19.52 18.74
C LEU A 384 28.09 -20.09 19.88
N ILE A 385 26.77 -20.19 19.68
CA ILE A 385 25.83 -20.81 20.61
C ILE A 385 25.73 -22.31 20.26
N THR A 386 26.56 -23.13 20.89
CA THR A 386 26.46 -24.58 20.81
C THR A 386 25.20 -25.07 21.51
N GLY A 387 24.31 -25.77 20.79
CA GLY A 387 23.10 -26.31 21.42
C GLY A 387 22.23 -27.21 20.55
N ALA A 388 22.11 -28.46 20.98
CA ALA A 388 21.00 -29.41 20.79
C ALA A 388 20.58 -29.87 19.36
N GLY A 389 21.18 -29.36 18.28
CA GLY A 389 20.93 -29.92 16.94
C GLY A 389 21.55 -31.31 16.76
N LYS A 390 20.75 -32.34 16.45
CA LYS A 390 21.25 -33.66 16.01
C LYS A 390 22.03 -33.49 14.68
N GLY A 391 23.35 -33.68 14.71
CA GLY A 391 24.17 -33.74 13.49
C GLY A 391 25.60 -33.23 13.63
N ALA A 392 25.89 -32.40 14.62
CA ALA A 392 27.24 -31.85 14.85
C ALA A 392 28.10 -32.79 15.71
N GLU A 393 28.63 -33.87 15.13
CA GLU A 393 29.86 -34.48 15.69
C GLU A 393 31.02 -33.49 15.49
N ALA A 394 31.64 -33.09 16.60
CA ALA A 394 32.60 -32.00 16.59
C ALA A 394 33.96 -32.43 16.01
N GLN A 395 34.31 -31.93 14.83
CA GLN A 395 35.71 -31.73 14.47
C GLN A 395 36.18 -30.41 15.08
N GLU A 396 37.12 -30.49 16.03
CA GLU A 396 37.84 -29.31 16.49
C GLU A 396 38.57 -28.64 15.32
N PRO A 397 38.47 -27.31 15.13
CA PRO A 397 39.21 -26.62 14.09
C PRO A 397 40.70 -26.61 14.43
N ALA A 398 41.47 -27.49 13.78
CA ALA A 398 42.92 -27.55 13.94
C ALA A 398 43.56 -26.16 13.69
N PRO A 399 44.49 -25.69 14.55
CA PRO A 399 44.99 -24.33 14.51
C PRO A 399 45.75 -24.06 13.19
N LEU A 400 45.22 -23.16 12.37
CA LEU A 400 45.81 -22.77 11.10
C LEU A 400 47.19 -22.13 11.30
N ALA A 401 48.24 -22.86 10.95
CA ALA A 401 49.61 -22.36 10.96
C ALA A 401 49.74 -21.16 10.00
N ARG A 402 50.29 -20.04 10.50
CA ARG A 402 50.56 -18.85 9.69
C ARG A 402 51.54 -19.20 8.54
N PRO A 403 51.23 -18.92 7.27
CA PRO A 403 52.19 -19.08 6.20
C PRO A 403 53.35 -18.09 6.37
N ALA A 404 54.58 -18.58 6.32
CA ALA A 404 55.76 -17.74 6.39
C ALA A 404 55.91 -16.89 5.12
N ARG A 405 56.38 -15.64 5.27
CA ARG A 405 56.79 -14.80 4.13
C ARG A 405 57.97 -15.45 3.41
N VAL A 406 57.85 -15.64 2.09
CA VAL A 406 58.97 -15.93 1.19
C VAL A 406 59.02 -14.82 0.14
N ALA A 407 60.21 -14.33 -0.14
CA ALA A 407 60.47 -13.22 -1.07
C ALA A 407 60.49 -13.70 -2.55
N PRO A 408 60.29 -12.80 -3.54
CA PRO A 408 60.14 -13.19 -4.94
C PRO A 408 61.47 -13.48 -5.65
N SER A 409 61.40 -14.34 -6.67
CA SER A 409 62.46 -14.57 -7.67
C SER A 409 61.86 -14.68 -9.07
N ALA A 410 62.67 -14.37 -10.09
CA ALA A 410 62.25 -14.09 -11.47
C ALA A 410 62.12 -15.34 -12.38
N PRO A 411 61.46 -15.23 -13.55
CA PRO A 411 61.26 -16.32 -14.54
C PRO A 411 62.43 -16.34 -15.57
N PRO A 412 62.38 -17.04 -16.74
CA PRO A 412 61.36 -17.96 -17.28
C PRO A 412 61.94 -19.30 -17.82
N GLN A 413 61.08 -20.17 -18.38
CA GLN A 413 61.23 -20.62 -19.78
C GLN A 413 60.00 -21.41 -20.28
N GLU A 414 59.69 -21.26 -21.57
CA GLU A 414 58.68 -22.04 -22.30
C GLU A 414 59.28 -23.35 -22.84
N GLN A 415 58.46 -24.41 -22.95
CA GLN A 415 58.64 -25.41 -24.00
C GLN A 415 57.34 -26.17 -24.29
N ALA A 416 57.06 -26.37 -25.59
CA ALA A 416 55.81 -26.93 -26.08
C ALA A 416 55.80 -28.47 -26.09
N PRO A 417 54.62 -29.13 -25.96
CA PRO A 417 54.52 -30.58 -25.99
C PRO A 417 54.68 -31.14 -27.41
N ARG A 418 55.37 -32.29 -27.54
CA ARG A 418 55.32 -33.16 -28.72
C ARG A 418 54.47 -34.39 -28.44
N ALA A 419 53.63 -34.78 -29.41
CA ALA A 419 52.91 -36.05 -29.38
C ALA A 419 53.80 -37.22 -29.85
N TYR A 420 53.50 -38.45 -29.41
CA TYR A 420 53.31 -39.63 -30.28
C TYR A 420 52.85 -40.89 -29.51
N GLY A 421 52.11 -41.78 -30.19
CA GLY A 421 51.78 -43.14 -29.75
C GLY A 421 50.46 -43.31 -28.96
N GLY A 422 49.67 -44.39 -29.14
CA GLY A 422 49.84 -45.49 -30.11
C GLY A 422 48.75 -46.58 -30.04
N ALA A 423 47.76 -46.49 -30.95
CA ALA A 423 46.71 -47.44 -31.35
C ALA A 423 46.61 -48.87 -30.75
N ARG A 424 45.35 -49.32 -30.51
CA ARG A 424 44.82 -50.61 -31.04
C ARG A 424 43.27 -50.75 -30.98
N ARG A 425 42.74 -51.50 -31.97
CA ARG A 425 41.40 -52.11 -32.22
C ARG A 425 40.29 -51.96 -31.15
N ALA A 426 39.03 -51.59 -31.41
CA ALA A 426 38.06 -51.77 -32.53
C ALA A 426 37.24 -53.08 -32.52
N GLU A 427 35.89 -52.98 -32.43
CA GLU A 427 34.84 -53.84 -33.07
C GLU A 427 33.38 -53.35 -32.80
N ARG A 428 32.37 -53.92 -33.49
CA ARG A 428 30.90 -53.64 -33.41
C ARG A 428 30.07 -54.94 -33.60
N PRO A 429 28.99 -55.17 -32.83
CA PRO A 429 27.59 -55.36 -33.33
C PRO A 429 26.56 -54.60 -32.44
N THR A 430 25.23 -54.48 -32.61
CA THR A 430 24.11 -54.92 -33.52
C THR A 430 23.20 -56.14 -33.17
N THR A 431 21.92 -55.81 -32.95
CA THR A 431 20.64 -56.53 -33.28
C THR A 431 20.17 -57.86 -32.61
N ALA A 432 19.16 -57.76 -31.72
CA ALA A 432 17.91 -58.58 -31.56
C ALA A 432 17.99 -60.15 -31.37
N PRO A 433 16.90 -60.97 -31.26
CA PRO A 433 15.44 -60.75 -31.02
C PRO A 433 14.69 -61.74 -30.02
N ALA A 434 13.39 -61.48 -29.75
CA ALA A 434 12.20 -62.40 -29.54
C ALA A 434 12.05 -63.49 -28.41
N ALA A 435 10.83 -63.64 -27.83
CA ALA A 435 9.99 -64.88 -27.67
C ALA A 435 8.89 -64.85 -26.53
N ARG A 436 7.88 -65.76 -26.57
CA ARG A 436 6.61 -65.86 -25.74
C ARG A 436 6.65 -66.99 -24.64
N PRO A 437 5.69 -67.10 -23.68
CA PRO A 437 4.30 -67.66 -23.79
C PRO A 437 3.21 -66.70 -23.21
N ALA A 438 1.85 -66.79 -23.35
CA ALA A 438 0.81 -67.83 -23.50
C ALA A 438 0.36 -68.52 -22.17
N GLY A 439 -0.92 -68.54 -21.73
CA GLY A 439 -2.15 -67.82 -22.14
C GLY A 439 -3.46 -68.53 -21.73
N GLU A 440 -4.59 -67.82 -21.47
CA GLU A 440 -5.93 -68.44 -21.23
C GLU A 440 -7.13 -67.48 -21.51
N ARG A 441 -8.37 -68.02 -21.56
CA ARG A 441 -9.70 -67.42 -21.91
C ARG A 441 -10.83 -68.33 -21.35
N PRO A 442 -12.16 -68.01 -21.32
CA PRO A 442 -12.97 -67.03 -22.09
C PRO A 442 -13.87 -66.13 -21.18
N GLY A 443 -14.87 -65.32 -21.62
CA GLY A 443 -15.27 -64.78 -22.94
C GLY A 443 -16.72 -64.23 -22.97
N ALA A 444 -17.05 -63.43 -24.01
CA ALA A 444 -18.37 -63.14 -24.63
C ALA A 444 -19.62 -62.70 -23.80
N ALA A 445 -20.67 -62.05 -24.34
CA ALA A 445 -20.85 -61.06 -25.43
C ALA A 445 -22.36 -60.66 -25.51
N GLU A 446 -22.67 -59.35 -25.72
CA GLU A 446 -23.76 -58.75 -26.57
C GLU A 446 -25.25 -59.23 -26.50
N PRO A 447 -26.24 -58.53 -27.13
CA PRO A 447 -26.40 -57.09 -27.45
C PRO A 447 -27.83 -56.52 -27.09
N GLU A 448 -28.05 -55.21 -27.36
CA GLU A 448 -29.34 -54.54 -27.78
C GLU A 448 -30.63 -54.71 -26.90
N GLU A 449 -31.76 -53.98 -27.04
CA GLU A 449 -32.30 -53.04 -28.05
C GLU A 449 -33.23 -51.94 -27.41
N GLU A 450 -34.04 -51.24 -28.22
CA GLU A 450 -34.91 -50.05 -27.99
C GLU A 450 -35.88 -49.98 -26.77
N GLY A 451 -36.36 -48.76 -26.42
CA GLY A 451 -37.55 -48.59 -25.57
C GLY A 451 -37.90 -47.17 -25.04
N LEU A 452 -38.63 -46.36 -25.83
CA LEU A 452 -39.52 -45.27 -25.36
C LEU A 452 -41.00 -45.70 -25.63
N PRO A 453 -42.08 -45.05 -25.10
CA PRO A 453 -42.18 -43.78 -24.37
C PRO A 453 -43.06 -43.85 -23.08
N GLY A 454 -43.39 -42.69 -22.47
CA GLY A 454 -44.60 -42.59 -21.62
C GLY A 454 -44.62 -41.46 -20.57
N PHE A 455 -45.62 -40.57 -20.66
CA PHE A 455 -45.97 -39.58 -19.62
C PHE A 455 -46.56 -40.26 -18.36
N SER A 456 -46.32 -39.70 -17.17
CA SER A 456 -47.42 -39.31 -16.26
C SER A 456 -46.99 -38.31 -15.18
N GLU A 457 -47.98 -37.63 -14.62
CA GLU A 457 -47.91 -36.50 -13.68
C GLU A 457 -47.44 -36.89 -12.27
N TYR A 458 -46.87 -35.94 -11.52
CA TYR A 458 -46.98 -35.94 -10.06
C TYR A 458 -47.13 -34.52 -9.49
N THR A 459 -48.26 -34.26 -8.85
CA THR A 459 -48.68 -32.93 -8.38
C THR A 459 -48.49 -32.81 -6.86
N PRO A 460 -47.92 -31.71 -6.33
CA PRO A 460 -47.66 -31.56 -4.89
C PRO A 460 -48.92 -31.24 -4.08
N SER A 461 -48.93 -31.59 -2.79
CA SER A 461 -49.97 -31.23 -1.82
C SER A 461 -49.43 -31.24 -0.37
N PRO A 462 -50.05 -30.49 0.58
CA PRO A 462 -49.23 -29.49 1.29
C PRO A 462 -49.45 -29.37 2.82
N SER A 463 -48.75 -28.38 3.41
CA SER A 463 -49.06 -27.74 4.71
C SER A 463 -48.73 -28.54 5.99
N PRO A 464 -48.59 -27.91 7.19
CA PRO A 464 -49.18 -26.64 7.61
C PRO A 464 -48.25 -25.54 8.20
N ARG A 465 -48.85 -24.36 8.40
CA ARG A 465 -48.27 -23.16 9.04
C ARG A 465 -48.25 -23.27 10.59
N PRO A 466 -47.37 -22.52 11.29
CA PRO A 466 -47.31 -22.52 12.76
C PRO A 466 -48.52 -21.86 13.44
N ARG A 467 -48.70 -22.17 14.73
CA ARG A 467 -49.69 -21.51 15.63
C ARG A 467 -49.00 -20.50 16.55
N THR A 468 -49.71 -19.41 16.84
CA THR A 468 -49.33 -18.41 17.84
C THR A 468 -49.48 -18.93 19.28
N ARG A 469 -48.58 -18.51 20.18
CA ARG A 469 -48.83 -18.41 21.62
C ARG A 469 -47.78 -17.55 22.32
N GLU A 470 -48.23 -16.48 22.99
CA GLU A 470 -47.56 -15.88 24.15
C GLU A 470 -47.89 -16.75 25.39
N PRO A 471 -47.17 -16.62 26.53
CA PRO A 471 -47.47 -15.52 27.46
C PRO A 471 -46.25 -14.92 28.20
N GLU A 472 -46.54 -13.96 29.08
CA GLU A 472 -45.65 -13.20 29.96
C GLU A 472 -44.88 -14.06 31.00
N ALA A 473 -43.72 -13.56 31.46
CA ALA A 473 -43.52 -13.07 32.85
C ALA A 473 -42.02 -12.84 33.18
N ALA A 474 -41.73 -11.83 34.00
CA ALA A 474 -40.38 -11.52 34.51
C ALA A 474 -40.22 -11.87 36.00
N PRO A 475 -38.97 -11.97 36.48
CA PRO A 475 -38.62 -11.36 37.77
C PRO A 475 -37.43 -10.39 37.67
N ARG A 476 -37.05 -9.77 38.80
CA ARG A 476 -36.30 -8.50 38.88
C ARG A 476 -34.85 -8.62 39.34
N GLU A 477 -34.11 -7.52 39.08
CA GLU A 477 -33.07 -6.89 39.93
C GLU A 477 -31.79 -7.67 40.29
N ARG A 478 -30.65 -7.11 39.87
CA ARG A 478 -29.63 -6.55 40.79
C ARG A 478 -28.61 -5.67 40.05
N ALA A 479 -28.36 -4.46 40.57
CA ALA A 479 -27.14 -3.70 40.29
C ALA A 479 -26.02 -4.13 41.27
N PRO A 480 -24.74 -3.83 40.98
CA PRO A 480 -24.15 -2.67 41.66
C PRO A 480 -23.03 -1.89 40.92
N ALA A 481 -22.93 -0.61 41.31
CA ALA A 481 -21.74 0.26 41.35
C ALA A 481 -21.07 0.74 40.02
N PRO A 482 -20.63 2.02 39.96
CA PRO A 482 -19.93 2.61 38.82
C PRO A 482 -18.40 2.39 38.87
N ARG A 483 -17.73 2.55 37.72
CA ARG A 483 -16.26 2.66 37.63
C ARG A 483 -15.83 3.67 36.59
N PHE A 484 -15.07 4.67 37.05
CA PHE A 484 -14.18 5.59 36.33
C PHE A 484 -14.72 6.33 35.09
N GLU A 485 -15.03 7.60 35.29
CA GLU A 485 -14.92 8.63 34.25
C GLU A 485 -13.44 8.86 33.93
N GLU A 486 -13.01 8.65 32.68
CA GLU A 486 -11.68 9.08 32.23
C GLU A 486 -11.71 10.57 31.87
N VAL A 487 -11.13 11.41 32.74
CA VAL A 487 -11.07 12.86 32.56
C VAL A 487 -10.20 13.22 31.35
N SER A 488 -10.83 13.66 30.27
CA SER A 488 -10.15 14.09 29.04
C SER A 488 -9.38 15.41 29.24
N LEU A 489 -8.06 15.34 29.36
CA LEU A 489 -7.17 16.48 29.60
C LEU A 489 -6.91 17.37 28.37
N PHE A 490 -7.91 17.56 27.49
CA PHE A 490 -7.78 18.38 26.27
C PHE A 490 -8.84 19.47 26.07
N GLU A 491 -9.81 19.64 26.98
CA GLU A 491 -10.77 20.74 26.97
C GLU A 491 -10.30 21.94 27.81
N LEU A 492 -9.30 22.69 27.33
CA LEU A 492 -8.90 23.99 27.91
C LEU A 492 -8.40 25.00 26.85
N ALA A 493 -9.32 25.53 26.03
CA ALA A 493 -9.24 26.88 25.45
C ALA A 493 -10.58 27.31 24.80
N GLU A 494 -10.87 28.61 24.84
CA GLU A 494 -11.87 29.35 24.03
C GLU A 494 -13.38 29.22 24.41
N GLU A 495 -13.75 29.83 25.55
CA GLU A 495 -15.05 30.51 25.72
C GLU A 495 -14.85 31.94 26.25
N GLU A 496 -15.45 32.96 25.60
CA GLU A 496 -15.93 34.20 26.26
C GLU A 496 -16.81 35.04 25.29
N ALA A 497 -18.15 35.05 25.44
CA ALA A 497 -19.04 36.01 24.73
C ALA A 497 -20.49 36.21 25.30
N GLY A 498 -20.79 35.86 26.55
CA GLY A 498 -22.07 36.21 27.24
C GLY A 498 -23.34 35.44 26.81
N GLY A 499 -24.43 35.44 27.59
CA GLY A 499 -24.63 36.05 28.92
C GLY A 499 -26.06 35.85 29.47
N ALA A 500 -26.29 36.31 30.71
CA ALA A 500 -27.53 36.23 31.52
C ALA A 500 -27.89 34.87 32.17
N GLY A 501 -27.76 34.80 33.50
CA GLY A 501 -28.40 33.80 34.38
C GLY A 501 -29.76 34.29 34.91
N PRO A 502 -30.47 33.53 35.78
CA PRO A 502 -30.04 33.34 37.18
C PRO A 502 -30.09 31.87 37.67
N GLY A 503 -29.58 31.50 38.86
CA GLY A 503 -28.91 32.28 39.90
C GLY A 503 -28.59 31.46 41.17
N GLU A 504 -28.48 32.15 42.32
CA GLU A 504 -28.32 31.67 43.72
C GLU A 504 -26.89 31.43 44.30
N ASP A 505 -26.73 31.96 45.53
CA ASP A 505 -25.88 31.58 46.67
C ASP A 505 -24.33 31.59 46.64
N LEU A 506 -23.82 32.82 46.70
CA LEU A 506 -23.04 33.35 47.85
C LEU A 506 -22.42 32.36 48.87
N GLU A 507 -21.09 32.27 48.91
CA GLU A 507 -20.29 32.83 50.01
C GLU A 507 -18.81 32.99 49.59
N GLY A 508 -18.00 33.80 50.29
CA GLY A 508 -16.61 34.00 49.85
C GLY A 508 -15.64 34.75 50.76
N ARG A 509 -14.34 34.50 50.55
CA ARG A 509 -13.19 35.19 51.17
C ARG A 509 -12.11 35.38 50.08
N ARG A 510 -11.68 36.61 49.73
CA ARG A 510 -10.69 37.47 50.44
C ARG A 510 -9.33 36.75 50.57
N ARG A 511 -8.18 37.22 50.02
CA ARG A 511 -7.70 38.59 49.71
C ARG A 511 -6.53 38.64 48.67
N ARG A 512 -6.38 39.78 47.97
CA ARG A 512 -5.17 40.63 47.65
C ARG A 512 -3.75 40.00 47.68
N ARG A 513 -2.72 40.38 46.90
CA ARG A 513 -2.42 41.40 45.80
C ARG A 513 -1.06 40.95 45.17
N ARG A 514 -0.75 41.07 43.85
CA ARG A 514 -0.19 42.23 43.07
C ARG A 514 0.99 42.98 43.75
N ARG A 515 2.10 43.42 43.09
CA ARG A 515 2.67 43.30 41.70
C ARG A 515 4.02 44.08 41.59
N ARG A 516 5.00 43.62 40.78
CA ARG A 516 6.07 44.41 40.04
C ARG A 516 7.06 45.26 40.87
N GLY A 517 8.22 45.77 40.38
CA GLY A 517 8.98 45.56 39.11
C GLY A 517 9.58 46.85 38.48
N ARG A 518 10.56 46.71 37.54
CA ARG A 518 11.33 47.75 36.74
C ARG A 518 12.68 48.22 37.36
N GLY A 519 13.67 48.73 36.61
CA GLY A 519 13.85 48.82 35.13
C GLY A 519 14.72 50.02 34.64
N ARG A 520 14.76 50.25 33.29
CA ARG A 520 15.40 51.33 32.45
C ARG A 520 16.60 50.84 31.60
N GLY A 521 16.86 51.33 30.37
CA GLY A 521 16.20 52.35 29.50
C GLY A 521 16.45 52.04 27.98
N ARG A 522 16.60 52.93 26.98
CA ARG A 522 16.44 54.41 26.78
C ARG A 522 16.62 54.74 25.26
N VAL A 523 15.91 55.73 24.65
CA VAL A 523 16.20 56.35 23.29
C VAL A 523 15.96 55.40 22.07
N ARG A 524 15.68 55.73 20.78
CA ARG A 524 15.28 56.88 19.89
C ARG A 524 14.58 56.27 18.62
N ARG A 525 14.05 56.90 17.56
CA ARG A 525 13.63 58.29 17.14
C ARG A 525 12.53 58.09 16.07
N GLY A 526 11.45 58.87 16.12
CA GLY A 526 10.69 59.38 14.95
C GLY A 526 9.86 58.38 14.10
N GLU A 527 8.86 58.84 13.35
CA GLU A 527 8.26 60.19 13.30
C GLU A 527 6.79 60.11 12.86
N GLY A 528 5.97 61.05 13.35
CA GLY A 528 4.49 60.97 13.32
C GLY A 528 3.91 60.04 14.40
N GLY A 529 2.60 60.10 14.69
CA GLY A 529 1.64 61.14 14.33
C GLY A 529 0.18 60.65 14.26
N GLU A 530 -0.85 61.43 14.60
CA GLU A 530 -0.90 62.72 15.31
C GLU A 530 -2.18 62.80 16.16
N GLY A 531 -2.14 63.52 17.29
CA GLY A 531 -3.26 63.64 18.24
C GLY A 531 -3.62 62.33 18.97
N GLU A 532 -4.77 62.20 19.66
CA GLU A 532 -5.64 63.16 20.38
C GLU A 532 -6.66 62.30 21.19
N SER A 533 -7.25 62.69 22.32
CA SER A 533 -7.10 63.89 23.16
C SER A 533 -7.39 63.59 24.64
N GLY A 534 -7.19 64.57 25.54
CA GLY A 534 -7.77 64.58 26.90
C GLY A 534 -7.02 63.81 28.00
N GLY A 535 -6.48 64.52 29.00
CA GLY A 535 -5.93 63.98 30.26
C GLY A 535 -6.86 64.20 31.47
N PRO A 536 -6.35 64.38 32.72
CA PRO A 536 -4.94 64.38 33.17
C PRO A 536 -4.66 63.63 34.52
N GLU A 537 -3.47 63.86 35.11
CA GLU A 537 -3.11 63.78 36.57
C GLU A 537 -3.10 62.40 37.32
N GLU A 538 -2.24 62.11 38.32
CA GLU A 538 -1.06 62.80 38.93
C GLU A 538 -0.08 61.83 39.71
N ALA A 539 1.15 62.32 40.03
CA ALA A 539 2.05 62.11 41.23
C ALA A 539 2.21 60.74 41.99
N THR A 540 3.25 60.37 42.78
CA THR A 540 4.70 60.69 43.08
C THR A 540 5.31 59.49 43.88
N ALA A 541 6.55 58.99 43.71
CA ALA A 541 7.92 59.36 44.21
C ALA A 541 8.40 58.75 45.57
N GLU A 542 9.44 57.86 45.53
CA GLU A 542 10.51 57.49 46.52
C GLU A 542 10.15 56.99 47.96
N GLY A 543 11.01 56.43 48.85
CA GLY A 543 12.45 56.02 48.92
C GLY A 543 12.62 54.78 49.88
N GLU A 544 13.68 54.41 50.63
CA GLU A 544 15.13 54.74 50.83
C GLU A 544 15.83 53.61 51.71
N ARG A 545 17.01 53.83 52.35
CA ARG A 545 17.86 52.89 53.17
C ARG A 545 18.03 53.34 54.67
N PRO A 546 18.91 52.82 55.60
CA PRO A 546 19.98 51.76 55.55
C PRO A 546 20.29 50.82 56.80
N LEU A 547 20.93 49.65 56.54
CA LEU A 547 22.07 49.00 57.30
C LEU A 547 21.85 48.41 58.76
N PRO A 548 22.86 47.78 59.47
CA PRO A 548 23.08 46.31 59.46
C PRO A 548 23.34 45.66 60.89
N PRO A 549 24.38 44.81 61.13
CA PRO A 549 24.52 43.33 61.11
C PRO A 549 24.68 42.74 62.56
N PRO A 550 25.41 41.63 62.90
CA PRO A 550 26.00 40.47 62.18
C PRO A 550 25.43 39.12 62.73
N ALA A 551 26.04 37.92 62.78
CA ALA A 551 27.33 37.31 62.40
C ALA A 551 27.17 35.77 62.20
N GLY A 552 28.21 35.03 61.76
CA GLY A 552 28.29 33.56 61.91
C GLY A 552 29.06 32.80 60.80
N GLU A 553 30.39 32.72 60.93
CA GLU A 553 31.36 31.98 60.08
C GLU A 553 31.92 30.75 60.87
N PRO A 554 32.79 29.83 60.35
CA PRO A 554 33.77 30.04 59.27
C PRO A 554 34.07 28.87 58.27
N GLU A 555 34.77 29.23 57.16
CA GLU A 555 36.01 28.64 56.55
C GLU A 555 36.09 27.13 56.17
N LEU A 556 36.92 26.64 55.24
CA LEU A 556 38.05 27.11 54.37
C LEU A 556 37.73 26.72 52.88
N GLU A 557 38.49 26.81 51.77
CA GLU A 557 39.77 27.35 51.19
C GLU A 557 39.67 27.03 49.65
N GLU A 558 40.45 27.51 48.68
CA GLU A 558 40.79 28.88 48.22
C GLU A 558 40.98 28.80 46.65
N GLU A 559 41.72 29.71 45.96
CA GLU A 559 41.88 29.74 44.49
C GLU A 559 43.34 29.96 44.00
N SER A 560 43.56 29.72 42.69
CA SER A 560 44.43 30.52 41.78
C SER A 560 45.79 29.98 41.26
N GLU A 561 46.10 30.54 40.07
CA GLU A 561 47.41 30.90 39.49
C GLU A 561 48.36 29.94 38.75
N LEU A 562 49.18 30.57 37.89
CA LEU A 562 50.08 30.02 36.87
C LEU A 562 51.54 30.31 37.26
N GLY A 563 52.48 29.44 36.87
CA GLY A 563 53.93 29.71 37.00
C GLY A 563 54.80 28.74 36.19
N GLU A 564 55.83 29.27 35.54
CA GLU A 564 56.78 28.51 34.69
C GLU A 564 57.98 28.00 35.50
N THR A 565 58.60 26.86 35.12
CA THR A 565 60.09 26.73 34.96
C THR A 565 60.59 25.36 34.42
N LEU A 566 61.06 25.37 33.16
CA LEU A 566 62.30 24.77 32.63
C LEU A 566 62.77 23.31 32.94
N ALA A 567 62.59 22.40 31.95
CA ALA A 567 63.63 21.61 31.21
C ALA A 567 64.59 20.63 31.98
N PRO A 568 65.56 19.87 31.35
CA PRO A 568 65.90 19.67 29.91
C PRO A 568 66.21 18.19 29.47
N LEU A 569 66.73 18.02 28.24
CA LEU A 569 67.47 16.86 27.63
C LEU A 569 66.65 15.70 26.99
N ALA A 570 67.11 15.03 25.89
CA ALA A 570 68.05 15.38 24.81
C ALA A 570 68.04 14.34 23.64
N GLY A 571 68.16 14.81 22.38
CA GLY A 571 68.69 14.10 21.19
C GLY A 571 67.86 12.97 20.55
N ASP A 572 67.98 12.65 19.25
CA ASP A 572 68.64 13.33 18.11
C ASP A 572 67.91 12.96 16.78
N VAL A 573 67.50 13.94 15.96
CA VAL A 573 67.13 13.77 14.54
C VAL A 573 67.53 15.07 13.78
N PRO A 574 68.09 15.02 12.56
CA PRO A 574 68.75 16.19 11.95
C PRO A 574 67.82 17.32 11.48
N GLU A 575 68.37 18.54 11.47
CA GLU A 575 67.77 19.74 10.89
C GLU A 575 67.56 19.61 9.37
N PHE A 576 66.44 20.14 8.88
CA PHE A 576 66.29 20.56 7.49
C PHE A 576 65.79 22.01 7.48
N VAL A 577 66.27 22.80 6.51
CA VAL A 577 66.04 24.24 6.46
C VAL A 577 64.60 24.55 6.07
N GLU A 578 63.90 25.34 6.89
CA GLU A 578 62.67 26.02 6.47
C GLU A 578 63.04 27.21 5.57
N GLU A 579 62.75 27.11 4.27
CA GLU A 579 62.66 28.27 3.40
C GLU A 579 61.31 29.00 3.64
N PRO A 580 61.26 30.34 3.58
CA PRO A 580 60.09 31.11 4.01
C PRO A 580 58.87 30.89 3.11
N GLU A 581 57.67 30.95 3.69
CA GLU A 581 56.40 30.89 2.96
C GLU A 581 56.33 31.98 1.87
N PRO A 582 56.14 31.63 0.59
CA PRO A 582 55.87 32.62 -0.44
C PRO A 582 54.40 33.06 -0.34
N SER A 583 54.20 34.26 0.21
CA SER A 583 52.99 35.04 -0.03
C SER A 583 52.75 35.15 -1.54
N TYR A 584 51.58 34.72 -1.99
CA TYR A 584 51.08 34.97 -3.35
C TYR A 584 49.78 35.77 -3.28
N ASP A 585 49.66 36.72 -4.19
CA ASP A 585 48.74 37.85 -4.09
C ASP A 585 47.26 37.50 -4.29
N GLU A 586 46.38 38.41 -3.86
CA GLU A 586 44.94 38.38 -4.14
C GLU A 586 44.68 38.71 -5.62
N GLU A 587 44.91 37.75 -6.52
CA GLU A 587 44.57 37.89 -7.94
C GLU A 587 43.05 38.01 -8.16
N GLU A 588 42.69 38.85 -9.12
CA GLU A 588 41.38 39.50 -9.25
C GLU A 588 40.18 38.55 -9.44
N GLU A 589 38.99 38.98 -8.99
CA GLU A 589 37.71 38.35 -9.36
C GLU A 589 37.48 38.50 -10.87
N GLY A 590 38.02 37.57 -11.66
CA GLY A 590 37.87 37.56 -13.11
C GLY A 590 36.41 37.41 -13.52
N GLU A 591 35.81 38.51 -13.99
CA GLU A 591 34.51 38.49 -14.66
C GLU A 591 34.60 37.57 -15.90
N GLU A 592 33.96 36.39 -15.85
CA GLU A 592 33.86 35.51 -17.03
C GLU A 592 33.19 36.29 -18.17
N GLU A 593 33.97 36.64 -19.22
CA GLU A 593 33.43 37.32 -20.40
C GLU A 593 32.25 36.53 -20.97
N ALA A 594 31.04 37.07 -20.79
CA ALA A 594 29.82 36.38 -21.13
C ALA A 594 29.71 36.22 -22.66
N ASP A 595 30.08 35.03 -23.14
CA ASP A 595 30.02 34.56 -24.54
C ASP A 595 28.89 35.29 -25.32
N PRO A 596 29.24 36.25 -26.19
CA PRO A 596 28.26 37.13 -26.80
C PRO A 596 27.37 36.39 -27.79
N GLU A 597 27.78 35.22 -28.31
CA GLU A 597 26.89 34.37 -29.09
C GLU A 597 25.87 33.66 -28.20
N ARG A 598 26.26 33.13 -27.03
CA ARG A 598 25.31 32.55 -26.05
C ARG A 598 24.30 33.58 -25.57
N GLU A 599 24.74 34.79 -25.23
CA GLU A 599 23.84 35.85 -24.74
C GLU A 599 22.91 36.34 -25.86
N ARG A 600 23.42 36.51 -27.08
CA ARG A 600 22.61 36.83 -28.28
C ARG A 600 21.61 35.73 -28.62
N MET A 601 22.01 34.46 -28.54
CA MET A 601 21.14 33.30 -28.78
C MET A 601 20.09 33.13 -27.67
N ARG A 602 20.42 33.46 -26.42
CA ARG A 602 19.47 33.54 -25.30
C ARG A 602 18.42 34.64 -25.53
N ARG A 603 18.87 35.85 -25.87
CA ARG A 603 17.99 36.98 -26.23
C ARG A 603 17.13 36.64 -27.45
N GLU A 604 17.66 35.94 -28.46
CA GLU A 604 16.90 35.52 -29.63
C GLU A 604 15.85 34.44 -29.30
N ARG A 605 16.20 33.42 -28.48
CA ARG A 605 15.24 32.43 -27.97
C ARG A 605 14.13 33.11 -27.17
N GLU A 606 14.44 34.12 -26.37
CA GLU A 606 13.43 34.87 -25.63
C GLU A 606 12.56 35.75 -26.53
N LEU A 607 13.14 36.41 -27.54
CA LEU A 607 12.38 37.15 -28.57
C LEU A 607 11.46 36.21 -29.37
N ARG A 608 11.93 35.04 -29.79
CA ARG A 608 11.10 34.00 -30.44
C ARG A 608 9.98 33.51 -29.49
N ARG A 609 10.23 33.40 -28.18
CA ARG A 609 9.21 33.06 -27.17
C ARG A 609 8.18 34.18 -27.00
N ARG A 610 8.62 35.44 -26.85
CA ARG A 610 7.74 36.62 -26.76
C ARG A 610 6.92 36.80 -28.04
N ALA A 611 7.50 36.57 -29.22
CA ALA A 611 6.79 36.61 -30.51
C ALA A 611 5.75 35.50 -30.67
N ARG A 612 6.00 34.28 -30.13
CA ARG A 612 4.96 33.23 -30.07
C ARG A 612 3.81 33.62 -29.14
N ILE A 613 4.11 34.19 -27.97
CA ILE A 613 3.10 34.68 -27.02
C ILE A 613 2.28 35.83 -27.63
N ALA A 614 2.93 36.76 -28.34
CA ALA A 614 2.28 37.90 -28.99
C ALA A 614 1.54 37.56 -30.30
N LYS A 615 1.79 36.39 -30.91
CA LYS A 615 1.02 35.90 -32.08
C LYS A 615 -0.17 35.01 -31.73
N VAL A 616 -0.34 34.63 -30.47
CA VAL A 616 -1.64 34.18 -29.97
C VAL A 616 -2.41 35.42 -29.53
N GLU A 617 -2.81 36.22 -30.52
CA GLU A 617 -3.83 37.25 -30.32
C GLU A 617 -5.13 36.51 -29.99
N PRO A 618 -5.69 36.64 -28.77
CA PRO A 618 -6.86 35.87 -28.39
C PRO A 618 -8.04 36.36 -29.21
N LEU A 619 -8.63 35.46 -30.02
CA LEU A 619 -9.99 35.63 -30.50
C LEU A 619 -10.85 35.99 -29.28
N PRO A 620 -11.60 37.09 -29.30
CA PRO A 620 -12.35 37.52 -28.13
C PRO A 620 -13.34 36.42 -27.76
N GLU A 621 -13.21 35.87 -26.53
CA GLU A 621 -14.25 34.98 -26.00
C GLU A 621 -15.60 35.69 -26.14
N PRO A 622 -16.65 35.03 -26.66
CA PRO A 622 -17.98 35.63 -26.67
C PRO A 622 -18.32 36.01 -25.22
N ALA A 623 -18.68 37.28 -25.02
CA ALA A 623 -18.71 37.89 -23.69
C ALA A 623 -19.60 37.07 -22.75
N ARG A 624 -18.96 36.35 -21.82
CA ARG A 624 -19.64 35.43 -20.90
C ARG A 624 -20.77 36.18 -20.20
N PRO A 625 -22.01 35.66 -20.18
CA PRO A 625 -23.16 36.39 -19.67
C PRO A 625 -22.90 36.88 -18.24
N ALA A 626 -23.35 38.10 -17.95
CA ALA A 626 -23.07 38.78 -16.69
C ALA A 626 -23.56 37.91 -15.52
N ARG A 627 -22.63 37.42 -14.69
CA ARG A 627 -22.92 36.47 -13.62
C ARG A 627 -24.02 37.02 -12.70
N PRO A 628 -25.11 36.26 -12.46
CA PRO A 628 -26.12 36.67 -11.49
C PRO A 628 -25.49 36.81 -10.08
N PRO A 629 -26.04 37.68 -9.22
CA PRO A 629 -25.59 37.81 -7.85
C PRO A 629 -25.73 36.46 -7.13
N ARG A 630 -24.71 36.08 -6.34
CA ARG A 630 -24.72 34.77 -5.66
C ARG A 630 -25.92 34.70 -4.69
N PRO A 631 -26.84 33.73 -4.86
CA PRO A 631 -27.98 33.58 -3.96
C PRO A 631 -27.51 33.20 -2.56
N ARG A 632 -28.30 33.59 -1.55
CA ARG A 632 -27.92 33.42 -0.13
C ARG A 632 -28.16 32.02 0.40
N ARG A 633 -29.04 31.25 -0.24
CA ARG A 633 -29.29 29.82 -0.05
C ARG A 633 -29.73 29.20 -1.38
N ALA A 634 -29.72 27.87 -1.48
CA ALA A 634 -30.25 27.09 -2.58
C ALA A 634 -31.09 25.90 -2.07
N ALA A 635 -32.08 25.47 -2.84
CA ALA A 635 -32.85 24.26 -2.60
C ALA A 635 -32.47 23.17 -3.61
N ILE A 636 -32.36 21.92 -3.16
CA ILE A 636 -32.08 20.77 -4.05
C ILE A 636 -33.18 19.73 -3.83
N VAL A 637 -33.76 19.23 -4.92
CA VAL A 637 -34.66 18.07 -4.92
C VAL A 637 -34.07 16.97 -5.80
N ALA A 638 -33.87 15.79 -5.21
CA ALA A 638 -33.23 14.64 -5.83
C ALA A 638 -34.22 13.46 -5.92
N HIS A 639 -34.12 12.69 -7.00
CA HIS A 639 -34.86 11.44 -7.12
C HIS A 639 -34.37 10.42 -6.08
N ALA A 640 -35.24 9.48 -5.69
CA ALA A 640 -35.01 8.49 -4.64
C ALA A 640 -34.08 7.33 -5.08
N ASP A 641 -32.90 7.66 -5.59
CA ASP A 641 -31.85 6.71 -5.98
C ASP A 641 -30.45 7.20 -5.59
N ARG A 642 -29.45 6.30 -5.67
CA ARG A 642 -28.07 6.55 -5.24
C ARG A 642 -27.32 7.57 -6.11
N ASP A 643 -27.53 7.60 -7.43
CA ASP A 643 -26.88 8.58 -8.33
C ASP A 643 -27.41 9.98 -8.04
N SER A 644 -28.72 10.11 -7.97
CA SER A 644 -29.40 11.38 -7.74
C SER A 644 -29.02 12.00 -6.39
N LEU A 645 -28.97 11.21 -5.32
CA LEU A 645 -28.47 11.67 -4.02
C LEU A 645 -26.97 12.00 -4.04
N ALA A 646 -26.14 11.26 -4.78
CA ALA A 646 -24.72 11.55 -4.89
C ALA A 646 -24.44 12.83 -5.70
N ALA A 647 -25.10 13.01 -6.84
CA ALA A 647 -25.07 14.24 -7.63
C ALA A 647 -25.58 15.45 -6.82
N ALA A 648 -26.67 15.30 -6.07
CA ALA A 648 -27.16 16.30 -5.13
C ALA A 648 -26.12 16.63 -4.03
N THR A 649 -25.51 15.61 -3.43
CA THR A 649 -24.46 15.77 -2.40
C THR A 649 -23.22 16.47 -2.93
N LEU A 650 -22.81 16.17 -4.17
CA LEU A 650 -21.71 16.85 -4.85
C LEU A 650 -22.06 18.33 -5.09
N LEU A 651 -23.23 18.62 -5.66
CA LEU A 651 -23.68 19.99 -5.97
C LEU A 651 -23.81 20.84 -4.70
N ALA A 652 -24.42 20.27 -3.66
CA ALA A 652 -24.56 20.84 -2.33
C ALA A 652 -23.22 21.36 -1.76
N ARG A 653 -22.10 20.70 -2.06
CA ARG A 653 -20.76 21.09 -1.59
C ARG A 653 -20.12 22.25 -2.36
N ASP A 654 -20.47 22.51 -3.63
CA ASP A 654 -20.03 23.74 -4.31
C ASP A 654 -20.90 24.94 -3.91
N LEU A 655 -22.22 24.73 -3.79
CA LEU A 655 -23.19 25.76 -3.36
C LEU A 655 -23.00 26.20 -1.90
N ARG A 656 -22.72 25.25 -0.99
CA ARG A 656 -22.47 25.40 0.46
C ARG A 656 -23.62 25.95 1.32
N MET A 657 -24.36 26.94 0.83
CA MET A 657 -25.47 27.56 1.55
C MET A 657 -26.78 26.96 1.05
N LEU A 658 -27.39 26.10 1.86
CA LEU A 658 -28.59 25.35 1.50
C LEU A 658 -29.77 25.75 2.39
N GLU A 659 -30.96 25.72 1.79
CA GLU A 659 -32.24 25.69 2.48
C GLU A 659 -32.43 24.26 3.04
N GLY A 660 -32.56 23.26 2.16
CA GLY A 660 -32.63 21.83 2.46
C GLY A 660 -32.22 20.95 1.26
N ILE A 661 -32.22 19.62 1.44
CA ILE A 661 -32.02 18.64 0.36
C ILE A 661 -33.16 17.62 0.43
N TRP A 662 -34.15 17.78 -0.42
CA TRP A 662 -35.34 16.94 -0.45
C TRP A 662 -35.13 15.73 -1.37
N VAL A 663 -35.60 14.57 -0.91
CA VAL A 663 -35.58 13.32 -1.66
C VAL A 663 -37.03 12.89 -1.91
N TYR A 664 -37.35 12.50 -3.14
CA TYR A 664 -38.67 11.97 -3.50
C TYR A 664 -38.57 10.93 -4.62
N PRO A 665 -39.36 9.84 -4.59
CA PRO A 665 -39.51 8.96 -5.76
C PRO A 665 -40.21 9.72 -6.90
N GLN A 666 -40.02 9.27 -8.13
CA GLN A 666 -40.55 9.92 -9.35
C GLN A 666 -42.01 10.42 -9.28
N PRO A 667 -43.02 9.66 -8.79
CA PRO A 667 -44.39 10.15 -8.70
C PRO A 667 -44.59 11.28 -7.66
N ASP A 668 -43.73 11.39 -6.65
CA ASP A 668 -43.85 12.35 -5.55
C ASP A 668 -43.21 13.72 -5.85
N LEU A 669 -42.58 13.91 -7.03
CA LEU A 669 -41.97 15.20 -7.41
C LEU A 669 -42.97 16.38 -7.32
N MET A 670 -44.25 16.12 -7.64
CA MET A 670 -45.31 17.12 -7.52
C MET A 670 -45.61 17.52 -6.07
N THR A 671 -45.26 16.70 -5.08
CA THR A 671 -45.33 17.03 -3.64
C THR A 671 -44.31 18.10 -3.28
N PHE A 672 -43.09 18.04 -3.83
CA PHE A 672 -42.12 19.13 -3.69
C PHE A 672 -42.64 20.43 -4.31
N PHE A 673 -43.12 20.39 -5.56
CA PHE A 673 -43.56 21.61 -6.27
C PHE A 673 -44.84 22.24 -5.69
N ARG A 674 -45.76 21.46 -5.12
CA ARG A 674 -47.02 21.96 -4.54
C ARG A 674 -46.91 22.29 -3.04
N GLY A 675 -45.96 21.69 -2.32
CA GLY A 675 -45.81 21.85 -0.87
C GLY A 675 -44.58 22.68 -0.48
N VAL A 676 -43.39 22.28 -0.93
CA VAL A 676 -42.11 22.88 -0.48
C VAL A 676 -41.73 24.11 -1.32
N ALA A 677 -41.81 24.01 -2.64
CA ALA A 677 -41.37 25.06 -3.54
C ALA A 677 -42.11 26.41 -3.41
N PRO A 678 -43.40 26.48 -2.98
CA PRO A 678 -44.07 27.74 -2.66
C PRO A 678 -43.62 28.39 -1.35
N ASP A 679 -43.15 27.59 -0.38
CA ASP A 679 -42.62 28.07 0.92
C ASP A 679 -41.14 28.49 0.82
N LEU A 680 -40.45 28.09 -0.24
CA LEU A 680 -39.15 28.64 -0.60
C LEU A 680 -39.29 30.12 -0.96
N ARG A 681 -38.24 30.88 -0.67
CA ARG A 681 -38.19 32.30 -0.98
C ARG A 681 -38.24 32.56 -2.50
N GLU A 682 -38.64 33.77 -2.85
CA GLU A 682 -38.05 34.42 -4.03
C GLU A 682 -36.51 34.50 -3.88
N GLU A 683 -35.76 34.72 -4.95
CA GLU A 683 -34.28 34.62 -4.95
C GLU A 683 -33.66 33.22 -4.77
N THR A 684 -34.32 32.24 -4.11
CA THR A 684 -33.77 30.89 -3.90
C THR A 684 -33.82 30.06 -5.20
N PRO A 685 -32.66 29.61 -5.76
CA PRO A 685 -32.64 28.68 -6.87
C PRO A 685 -33.04 27.26 -6.43
N ILE A 686 -33.64 26.53 -7.36
CA ILE A 686 -34.16 25.17 -7.18
C ILE A 686 -33.43 24.24 -8.14
N TYR A 687 -32.73 23.24 -7.61
CA TYR A 687 -31.99 22.26 -8.40
C TYR A 687 -32.73 20.92 -8.39
N VAL A 688 -33.26 20.50 -9.55
CA VAL A 688 -33.94 19.21 -9.75
C VAL A 688 -32.95 18.21 -10.34
N ILE A 689 -32.81 17.03 -9.73
CA ILE A 689 -31.77 16.05 -10.09
C ILE A 689 -32.38 14.64 -10.22
N GLY A 690 -32.17 14.01 -11.37
CA GLY A 690 -32.50 12.60 -11.64
C GLY A 690 -33.98 12.30 -11.87
N PHE A 691 -34.81 13.33 -12.12
CA PHE A 691 -36.21 13.16 -12.43
C PHE A 691 -36.48 13.30 -13.94
N MET A 692 -37.34 12.44 -14.46
CA MET A 692 -38.10 12.74 -15.67
C MET A 692 -39.25 13.71 -15.35
N ALA A 693 -39.70 14.50 -16.32
CA ALA A 693 -40.99 15.16 -16.23
C ALA A 693 -42.11 14.12 -16.39
N SER A 694 -42.70 13.66 -15.29
CA SER A 694 -43.78 12.66 -15.31
C SER A 694 -44.83 12.96 -14.24
N PRO A 695 -46.09 13.24 -14.61
CA PRO A 695 -46.63 13.38 -15.97
C PRO A 695 -46.17 14.68 -16.67
N ALA A 696 -45.48 14.55 -17.80
CA ALA A 696 -44.68 15.61 -18.43
C ALA A 696 -45.37 16.98 -18.52
N ARG A 697 -46.56 17.04 -19.11
CA ARG A 697 -47.30 18.30 -19.30
C ARG A 697 -47.55 19.06 -17.99
N GLU A 698 -47.93 18.38 -16.91
CA GLU A 698 -48.19 19.06 -15.63
C GLU A 698 -46.87 19.46 -14.95
N THR A 699 -45.87 18.58 -14.96
CA THR A 699 -44.56 18.87 -14.35
C THR A 699 -43.86 20.03 -15.06
N ILE A 700 -43.85 20.07 -16.39
CA ILE A 700 -43.27 21.15 -17.20
C ILE A 700 -44.05 22.46 -17.00
N GLN A 701 -45.38 22.42 -16.99
CA GLN A 701 -46.20 23.60 -16.71
C GLN A 701 -45.91 24.16 -15.30
N THR A 702 -45.71 23.29 -14.31
CA THR A 702 -45.41 23.68 -12.92
C THR A 702 -43.98 24.20 -12.78
N ALA A 703 -43.01 23.57 -13.45
CA ALA A 703 -41.63 24.04 -13.52
C ALA A 703 -41.51 25.45 -14.15
N SER A 704 -42.39 25.78 -15.11
CA SER A 704 -42.41 27.11 -15.74
C SER A 704 -42.74 28.26 -14.77
N LEU A 705 -43.42 27.98 -13.65
CA LEU A 705 -43.67 28.95 -12.58
C LEU A 705 -42.39 29.35 -11.83
N TYR A 706 -41.35 28.50 -11.89
CA TYR A 706 -40.04 28.70 -11.26
C TYR A 706 -38.94 29.01 -12.28
N ARG A 707 -39.33 29.52 -13.47
CA ARG A 707 -38.42 30.02 -14.50
C ARG A 707 -37.39 31.02 -13.93
N ASP A 708 -36.21 31.04 -14.54
CA ASP A 708 -35.03 31.85 -14.15
C ASP A 708 -34.45 31.54 -12.74
N ARG A 709 -35.04 30.61 -11.98
CA ARG A 709 -34.49 30.08 -10.71
C ARG A 709 -34.37 28.55 -10.64
N ILE A 710 -35.11 27.81 -11.46
CA ILE A 710 -35.02 26.35 -11.54
C ILE A 710 -33.91 25.90 -12.51
N PHE A 711 -33.19 24.85 -12.12
CA PHE A 711 -32.20 24.15 -12.93
C PHE A 711 -32.47 22.65 -12.86
N TRP A 712 -32.40 21.95 -14.00
CA TRP A 712 -32.76 20.54 -14.13
C TRP A 712 -31.56 19.74 -14.64
N PHE A 713 -31.27 18.62 -13.98
CA PHE A 713 -30.17 17.71 -14.30
C PHE A 713 -30.73 16.29 -14.39
N ASP A 714 -30.68 15.67 -15.58
CA ASP A 714 -31.19 14.31 -15.73
C ASP A 714 -30.49 13.50 -16.84
N HIS A 715 -30.52 12.17 -16.69
CA HIS A 715 -29.85 11.21 -17.57
C HIS A 715 -30.77 10.11 -18.13
N HIS A 716 -32.06 10.14 -17.82
CA HIS A 716 -33.03 9.18 -18.34
C HIS A 716 -33.33 9.46 -19.83
N GLU A 717 -33.99 8.51 -20.50
CA GLU A 717 -34.45 8.66 -21.87
C GLU A 717 -35.86 9.25 -21.90
N TRP A 718 -35.97 10.49 -22.38
CA TRP A 718 -37.24 11.23 -22.51
C TRP A 718 -37.73 11.24 -23.96
N PRO A 719 -39.03 11.41 -24.21
CA PRO A 719 -39.53 11.87 -25.50
C PRO A 719 -38.85 13.21 -25.89
N PRO A 720 -38.28 13.34 -27.11
CA PRO A 720 -37.60 14.58 -27.54
C PRO A 720 -38.48 15.84 -27.45
N GLU A 721 -39.78 15.68 -27.64
CA GLU A 721 -40.79 16.74 -27.48
C GLU A 721 -40.87 17.27 -26.04
N ASP A 722 -40.75 16.41 -25.02
CA ASP A 722 -40.79 16.82 -23.61
C ASP A 722 -39.48 17.50 -23.18
N ILE A 723 -38.34 17.09 -23.75
CA ILE A 723 -37.04 17.77 -23.55
C ILE A 723 -37.12 19.20 -24.09
N GLU A 724 -37.62 19.39 -25.32
CA GLU A 724 -37.71 20.71 -25.93
C GLU A 724 -38.79 21.58 -25.25
N ALA A 725 -39.93 21.00 -24.85
CA ALA A 725 -40.95 21.69 -24.08
C ALA A 725 -40.43 22.16 -22.70
N LEU A 726 -39.61 21.35 -22.00
CA LEU A 726 -38.93 21.78 -20.77
C LEU A 726 -37.95 22.93 -21.07
N ARG A 727 -37.14 22.80 -22.12
CA ARG A 727 -36.17 23.84 -22.55
C ARG A 727 -36.82 25.16 -22.92
N GLU A 728 -38.04 25.16 -23.46
CA GLU A 728 -38.83 26.38 -23.70
C GLU A 728 -39.45 26.95 -22.41
N ALA A 729 -39.91 26.07 -21.51
CA ALA A 729 -40.54 26.45 -20.24
C ALA A 729 -39.55 27.11 -19.25
N ILE A 730 -38.41 26.47 -18.99
CA ILE A 730 -37.42 26.92 -17.98
C ILE A 730 -36.16 27.58 -18.58
N GLY A 731 -35.92 27.40 -19.88
CA GLY A 731 -34.75 27.92 -20.60
C GLY A 731 -33.72 26.85 -20.95
N ARG A 732 -33.13 26.93 -22.16
CA ARG A 732 -32.15 25.95 -22.68
C ARG A 732 -30.91 25.80 -21.79
N GLU A 733 -30.44 26.90 -21.18
CA GLU A 733 -29.27 26.88 -20.29
C GLU A 733 -29.56 26.28 -18.90
N ALA A 734 -30.83 26.08 -18.55
CA ALA A 734 -31.27 25.51 -17.27
C ALA A 734 -31.65 24.03 -17.35
N ALA A 735 -31.76 23.44 -18.56
CA ALA A 735 -32.21 22.07 -18.77
C ALA A 735 -31.06 21.17 -19.25
N HIS A 736 -30.24 20.71 -18.30
CA HIS A 736 -29.10 19.83 -18.51
C HIS A 736 -29.56 18.37 -18.58
N ILE A 737 -29.99 17.92 -19.76
CA ILE A 737 -30.40 16.53 -20.01
C ILE A 737 -29.42 15.89 -20.99
N ALA A 738 -28.84 14.75 -20.61
CA ALA A 738 -28.04 13.89 -21.49
C ALA A 738 -28.39 12.41 -21.26
N PRO A 739 -29.26 11.84 -22.10
CA PRO A 739 -29.65 10.44 -21.99
C PRO A 739 -28.46 9.48 -22.06
N HIS A 740 -28.61 8.30 -21.47
CA HIS A 740 -27.67 7.18 -21.52
C HIS A 740 -26.31 7.38 -20.80
N THR A 741 -26.04 8.50 -20.12
CA THR A 741 -24.82 8.64 -19.28
C THR A 741 -24.81 7.71 -18.06
N ARG A 742 -25.97 7.12 -17.71
CA ARG A 742 -26.25 6.38 -16.46
C ARG A 742 -25.99 7.17 -15.18
N SER A 743 -25.85 8.49 -15.29
CA SER A 743 -25.49 9.33 -14.15
C SER A 743 -25.76 10.80 -14.42
N SER A 744 -26.30 11.46 -13.41
CA SER A 744 -26.52 12.91 -13.31
C SER A 744 -25.24 13.66 -12.90
N ILE A 745 -24.25 12.93 -12.34
CA ILE A 745 -22.96 13.46 -11.87
C ILE A 745 -22.19 14.23 -12.95
N PRO A 746 -21.93 13.73 -14.18
CA PRO A 746 -21.15 14.48 -15.18
C PRO A 746 -21.83 15.79 -15.60
N LEU A 747 -23.17 15.83 -15.61
CA LEU A 747 -23.94 17.04 -15.92
C LEU A 747 -23.81 18.06 -14.79
N VAL A 748 -24.02 17.64 -13.55
CA VAL A 748 -23.82 18.45 -12.35
C VAL A 748 -22.39 18.99 -12.28
N LEU A 749 -21.38 18.12 -12.46
CA LEU A 749 -19.96 18.49 -12.46
C LEU A 749 -19.55 19.45 -13.59
N SER A 750 -20.28 19.50 -14.70
CA SER A 750 -20.01 20.46 -15.79
C SER A 750 -20.31 21.91 -15.36
N THR A 751 -21.18 22.10 -14.37
CA THR A 751 -21.57 23.42 -13.84
C THR A 751 -20.71 23.90 -12.66
N PHE A 752 -19.78 23.06 -12.17
CA PHE A 752 -19.04 23.35 -10.94
C PHE A 752 -18.09 24.52 -11.07
N THR A 753 -18.14 25.41 -10.07
CA THR A 753 -17.19 26.51 -9.93
C THR A 753 -15.95 26.12 -9.14
N ARG A 754 -15.98 25.00 -8.40
CA ARG A 754 -14.86 24.49 -7.60
C ARG A 754 -14.88 22.95 -7.56
N ARG A 755 -13.70 22.34 -7.71
CA ARG A 755 -13.46 20.96 -7.26
C ARG A 755 -12.67 20.94 -5.96
N SER A 756 -12.80 19.84 -5.24
CA SER A 756 -12.04 19.58 -4.02
C SER A 756 -11.67 18.11 -4.00
N ARG A 757 -10.47 17.77 -3.51
CA ARG A 757 -9.97 16.37 -3.45
C ARG A 757 -10.90 15.37 -2.76
N PHE A 758 -11.87 15.86 -1.98
CA PHE A 758 -12.92 15.06 -1.38
C PHE A 758 -14.13 14.88 -2.30
N SER A 759 -14.56 15.93 -3.00
CA SER A 759 -15.54 15.82 -4.10
C SER A 759 -15.02 14.84 -5.15
N ASP A 760 -13.74 14.96 -5.52
CA ASP A 760 -13.06 14.08 -6.47
C ASP A 760 -13.08 12.62 -5.97
N LYS A 761 -12.82 12.39 -4.67
CA LYS A 761 -12.94 11.04 -4.06
C LYS A 761 -14.37 10.50 -3.93
N LEU A 762 -15.38 11.36 -3.82
CA LEU A 762 -16.79 10.94 -3.88
C LEU A 762 -17.21 10.58 -5.31
N VAL A 763 -16.68 11.29 -6.32
CA VAL A 763 -16.81 10.89 -7.74
C VAL A 763 -16.09 9.56 -7.97
N ASP A 764 -14.84 9.40 -7.50
CA ASP A 764 -14.14 8.12 -7.62
C ASP A 764 -14.91 6.95 -7.00
N LEU A 765 -15.59 7.19 -5.86
CA LEU A 765 -16.46 6.21 -5.20
C LEU A 765 -17.64 5.82 -6.11
N MET A 766 -18.46 6.80 -6.54
CA MET A 766 -19.63 6.55 -7.39
C MET A 766 -19.28 5.90 -8.73
N MET A 767 -18.12 6.25 -9.29
CA MET A 767 -17.72 5.83 -10.63
C MET A 767 -16.88 4.56 -10.70
N GLY A 768 -16.73 3.80 -9.60
CA GLY A 768 -15.94 2.56 -9.61
C GLY A 768 -14.45 2.78 -9.92
N ARG A 769 -13.91 3.96 -9.55
CA ARG A 769 -12.49 4.36 -9.71
C ARG A 769 -11.69 4.26 -8.40
N PHE A 770 -12.29 3.67 -7.36
CA PHE A 770 -11.73 3.56 -6.02
C PHE A 770 -10.82 2.34 -5.82
N THR A 771 -9.90 2.42 -4.86
CA THR A 771 -9.12 1.27 -4.37
C THR A 771 -9.99 0.40 -3.45
N GLN A 772 -9.76 -0.92 -3.41
CA GLN A 772 -10.51 -1.81 -2.49
C GLN A 772 -10.37 -1.35 -1.03
N HIS A 773 -9.17 -0.89 -0.64
CA HIS A 773 -8.93 -0.28 0.67
C HIS A 773 -9.81 0.95 0.94
N ASP A 774 -9.99 1.87 -0.01
CA ASP A 774 -10.93 3.00 0.14
C ASP A 774 -12.38 2.51 0.30
N PHE A 775 -12.78 1.45 -0.42
CA PHE A 775 -14.13 0.90 -0.36
C PHE A 775 -14.44 0.26 1.00
N GLU A 776 -13.56 -0.61 1.48
CA GLU A 776 -13.75 -1.31 2.76
C GLU A 776 -13.64 -0.37 3.96
N ARG A 777 -12.67 0.56 3.92
CA ARG A 777 -12.39 1.51 5.01
C ARG A 777 -13.50 2.55 5.20
N TRP A 778 -14.18 2.96 4.14
CA TRP A 778 -15.25 3.96 4.22
C TRP A 778 -16.30 3.83 3.12
N GLY A 779 -15.91 3.57 1.87
CA GLY A 779 -16.81 3.61 0.72
C GLY A 779 -18.11 2.82 0.89
N ARG A 780 -18.06 1.58 1.37
CA ARG A 780 -19.23 0.69 1.56
C ARG A 780 -20.23 1.25 2.58
N VAL A 781 -19.76 1.81 3.70
CA VAL A 781 -20.62 2.47 4.70
C VAL A 781 -21.35 3.67 4.08
N TRP A 782 -20.66 4.44 3.25
CA TRP A 782 -21.24 5.63 2.62
C TRP A 782 -22.15 5.31 1.43
N TRP A 783 -21.86 4.24 0.69
CA TRP A 783 -22.73 3.65 -0.33
C TRP A 783 -24.09 3.25 0.28
N SER A 784 -24.07 2.49 1.37
CA SER A 784 -25.28 2.07 2.10
C SER A 784 -26.02 3.24 2.79
N ARG A 785 -25.30 4.28 3.27
CA ARG A 785 -25.94 5.50 3.80
C ARG A 785 -26.68 6.30 2.73
N LEU A 786 -26.15 6.40 1.50
CA LEU A 786 -26.87 7.03 0.38
C LEU A 786 -28.14 6.25 0.03
N GLU A 787 -28.07 4.93 0.00
CA GLU A 787 -29.23 4.04 -0.23
C GLU A 787 -30.30 4.15 0.87
N ALA A 788 -29.89 4.19 2.14
CA ALA A 788 -30.80 4.36 3.28
C ALA A 788 -31.44 5.77 3.37
N ALA A 789 -30.79 6.80 2.81
CA ALA A 789 -31.34 8.14 2.64
C ALA A 789 -32.28 8.21 1.43
N ALA A 790 -31.96 7.53 0.32
CA ALA A 790 -32.80 7.41 -0.87
C ALA A 790 -34.14 6.73 -0.56
N ALA A 791 -34.12 5.69 0.28
CA ALA A 791 -35.31 4.92 0.67
C ALA A 791 -36.40 5.68 1.47
N ARG A 792 -36.27 7.00 1.69
CA ARG A 792 -37.17 7.78 2.56
C ARG A 792 -37.46 9.18 2.00
N SER A 793 -38.69 9.46 1.57
CA SER A 793 -39.10 10.78 1.06
C SER A 793 -38.98 11.91 2.10
N GLY A 794 -38.69 13.15 1.70
CA GLY A 794 -38.57 14.34 2.57
C GLY A 794 -37.16 14.96 2.61
N ASP A 795 -36.92 15.93 3.52
CA ASP A 795 -35.58 16.51 3.69
C ASP A 795 -34.62 15.49 4.32
N ARG A 796 -33.48 15.25 3.65
CA ARG A 796 -32.41 14.32 4.05
C ARG A 796 -31.10 15.04 4.36
N ARG A 797 -31.07 16.37 4.35
CA ARG A 797 -29.86 17.17 4.63
C ARG A 797 -29.10 16.71 5.87
N ALA A 798 -29.78 16.47 6.99
CA ALA A 798 -29.16 16.06 8.25
C ALA A 798 -28.47 14.67 8.18
N GLU A 799 -28.95 13.79 7.31
CA GLU A 799 -28.37 12.45 7.10
C GLU A 799 -27.15 12.51 6.16
N LEU A 800 -27.20 13.42 5.19
CA LEU A 800 -26.10 13.72 4.28
C LEU A 800 -25.04 14.64 4.89
N GLU A 801 -25.30 15.29 6.03
CA GLU A 801 -24.44 16.33 6.62
C GLU A 801 -22.96 15.91 6.80
N PRO A 802 -22.58 14.67 7.18
CA PRO A 802 -21.16 14.31 7.24
C PRO A 802 -20.52 14.07 5.86
N LEU A 803 -21.31 13.81 4.81
CA LEU A 803 -20.84 13.95 3.41
C LEU A 803 -20.72 15.42 2.99
N LEU A 804 -21.58 16.32 3.50
CA LEU A 804 -21.55 17.76 3.16
C LEU A 804 -20.41 18.52 3.85
N ALA A 805 -20.17 18.25 5.13
CA ALA A 805 -19.18 18.95 5.96
C ALA A 805 -17.85 18.19 6.12
N GLY A 806 -17.87 16.85 6.03
CA GLY A 806 -16.73 16.00 6.38
C GLY A 806 -15.58 15.98 5.37
N ARG A 807 -14.50 15.33 5.81
CA ARG A 807 -13.27 14.99 5.07
C ARG A 807 -13.14 13.46 4.97
N PRO A 808 -12.27 12.88 4.12
CA PRO A 808 -12.21 11.42 3.96
C PRO A 808 -11.57 10.71 5.17
N SER A 809 -10.80 11.45 5.98
CA SER A 809 -10.37 11.02 7.33
C SER A 809 -11.54 10.78 8.29
N ASP A 810 -12.60 11.56 8.11
CA ASP A 810 -13.73 11.62 9.04
C ASP A 810 -14.75 10.56 8.61
N LEU A 811 -14.99 10.42 7.30
CA LEU A 811 -15.69 9.28 6.71
C LEU A 811 -15.11 7.92 7.16
N SER A 812 -13.78 7.82 7.30
CA SER A 812 -13.10 6.61 7.82
C SER A 812 -13.35 6.37 9.30
N ARG A 813 -13.49 7.45 10.10
CA ARG A 813 -13.75 7.35 11.54
C ARG A 813 -15.21 6.95 11.79
N ASP A 814 -16.13 7.60 11.08
CA ASP A 814 -17.56 7.29 11.13
C ASP A 814 -17.86 5.87 10.65
N ALA A 815 -17.11 5.37 9.66
CA ALA A 815 -17.19 4.00 9.20
C ALA A 815 -16.69 2.99 10.24
N ALA A 816 -15.59 3.30 10.94
CA ALA A 816 -15.07 2.45 12.03
C ALA A 816 -15.95 2.41 13.29
N LEU A 817 -16.97 3.28 13.39
CA LEU A 817 -17.92 3.34 14.51
C LEU A 817 -19.27 2.67 14.20
N VAL A 818 -19.47 2.15 13.00
CA VAL A 818 -20.74 1.55 12.55
C VAL A 818 -20.48 0.14 12.00
N ALA A 819 -21.42 -0.78 12.20
CA ALA A 819 -21.35 -2.12 11.63
C ALA A 819 -21.19 -2.04 10.09
N CYS A 820 -20.25 -2.81 9.54
CA CYS A 820 -20.02 -2.83 8.10
C CYS A 820 -21.27 -3.36 7.37
N PRO A 821 -21.78 -2.66 6.33
CA PRO A 821 -22.89 -3.16 5.53
C PRO A 821 -22.58 -4.53 4.89
N PRO A 822 -23.62 -5.31 4.53
CA PRO A 822 -23.44 -6.50 3.70
C PRO A 822 -22.71 -6.17 2.39
N LEU A 823 -22.21 -7.21 1.72
CA LEU A 823 -21.67 -7.04 0.38
C LEU A 823 -22.78 -6.55 -0.58
N PRO A 824 -22.45 -5.66 -1.54
CA PRO A 824 -23.39 -5.21 -2.54
C PRO A 824 -23.71 -6.36 -3.52
N ALA A 825 -24.92 -6.39 -4.10
CA ALA A 825 -25.38 -7.50 -4.93
C ALA A 825 -24.50 -7.72 -6.19
N GLU A 826 -23.83 -6.68 -6.64
CA GLU A 826 -22.79 -6.69 -7.69
C GLU A 826 -21.64 -7.64 -7.36
N ALA A 827 -21.32 -7.87 -6.07
CA ALA A 827 -20.28 -8.80 -5.65
C ALA A 827 -20.70 -10.26 -5.89
N ASP A 828 -21.90 -10.66 -5.46
CA ASP A 828 -22.45 -12.00 -5.71
C ASP A 828 -22.68 -12.23 -7.22
N PHE A 829 -23.13 -11.19 -7.93
CA PHE A 829 -23.29 -11.20 -9.38
C PHE A 829 -21.96 -11.45 -10.13
N VAL A 830 -20.85 -10.79 -9.72
CA VAL A 830 -19.52 -11.02 -10.31
C VAL A 830 -18.90 -12.33 -9.83
N ALA A 831 -19.18 -12.79 -8.62
CA ALA A 831 -18.70 -14.07 -8.09
C ALA A 831 -19.37 -15.27 -8.77
N GLY A 832 -20.68 -15.18 -9.02
CA GLY A 832 -21.51 -16.27 -9.54
C GLY A 832 -21.39 -16.58 -11.04
N ARG A 833 -20.57 -15.85 -11.81
CA ARG A 833 -20.37 -16.11 -13.25
C ARG A 833 -18.94 -15.85 -13.72
N ASP A 834 -18.58 -16.47 -14.84
CA ASP A 834 -17.38 -16.11 -15.60
C ASP A 834 -17.68 -15.07 -16.70
N PHE A 835 -16.67 -14.27 -17.03
CA PHE A 835 -16.75 -13.15 -17.98
C PHE A 835 -15.75 -13.32 -19.11
N ARG A 836 -16.05 -12.78 -20.30
CA ARG A 836 -15.14 -12.84 -21.45
C ARG A 836 -13.95 -11.92 -21.23
N LEU A 837 -12.74 -12.49 -21.29
CA LEU A 837 -11.47 -11.76 -21.26
C LEU A 837 -10.94 -11.56 -22.68
N VAL A 838 -10.34 -10.40 -22.93
CA VAL A 838 -9.68 -10.05 -24.19
C VAL A 838 -8.25 -9.60 -23.87
N HIS A 839 -7.27 -10.33 -24.37
CA HIS A 839 -5.84 -10.07 -24.12
C HIS A 839 -5.21 -9.39 -25.34
N PHE A 840 -4.59 -8.23 -25.15
CA PHE A 840 -3.91 -7.51 -26.23
C PHE A 840 -2.78 -6.62 -25.70
N GLY A 841 -1.63 -6.60 -26.38
CA GLY A 841 -0.58 -5.59 -26.14
C GLY A 841 0.03 -5.52 -24.72
N GLY A 842 -0.18 -6.51 -23.86
CA GLY A 842 0.21 -6.48 -22.43
C GLY A 842 -0.91 -6.08 -21.46
N TYR A 843 -2.13 -5.89 -21.97
CA TYR A 843 -3.36 -5.60 -21.23
C TYR A 843 -4.33 -6.79 -21.26
N VAL A 844 -5.16 -6.87 -20.23
CA VAL A 844 -6.36 -7.70 -20.15
C VAL A 844 -7.58 -6.79 -19.98
N LEU A 845 -8.58 -6.98 -20.85
CA LEU A 845 -9.88 -6.33 -20.77
C LEU A 845 -10.96 -7.35 -20.42
N VAL A 846 -11.71 -7.11 -19.35
CA VAL A 846 -12.89 -7.91 -19.00
C VAL A 846 -14.18 -7.29 -19.56
N MET A 847 -14.98 -8.08 -20.27
CA MET A 847 -16.30 -7.68 -20.77
C MET A 847 -17.37 -7.99 -19.73
N VAL A 848 -18.16 -6.99 -19.33
CA VAL A 848 -19.11 -7.09 -18.21
C VAL A 848 -20.52 -6.68 -18.68
N PRO A 849 -21.32 -7.61 -19.24
CA PRO A 849 -22.76 -7.44 -19.37
C PRO A 849 -23.42 -7.51 -17.99
N VAL A 850 -24.19 -6.49 -17.64
CA VAL A 850 -24.78 -6.29 -16.30
C VAL A 850 -26.32 -6.32 -16.39
N PRO A 851 -27.02 -7.18 -15.65
CA PRO A 851 -28.48 -7.18 -15.60
C PRO A 851 -29.04 -5.84 -15.11
N ALA A 852 -30.23 -5.48 -15.61
CA ALA A 852 -30.95 -4.29 -15.15
C ALA A 852 -31.18 -4.34 -13.63
N GLY A 853 -30.89 -3.22 -12.95
CA GLY A 853 -30.98 -3.09 -11.49
C GLY A 853 -29.66 -3.29 -10.72
N LEU A 854 -28.56 -3.64 -11.41
CA LEU A 854 -27.21 -3.67 -10.83
C LEU A 854 -26.35 -2.52 -11.36
N ASP A 855 -25.43 -2.02 -10.53
CA ASP A 855 -24.54 -0.91 -10.86
C ASP A 855 -23.42 -1.36 -11.81
N ALA A 856 -23.40 -0.79 -13.02
CA ALA A 856 -22.42 -1.14 -14.03
C ALA A 856 -20.98 -0.70 -13.69
N PHE A 857 -20.81 0.39 -12.93
CA PHE A 857 -19.48 0.90 -12.55
C PHE A 857 -18.86 0.05 -11.43
N LEU A 858 -19.67 -0.30 -10.44
CA LEU A 858 -19.27 -1.21 -9.36
C LEU A 858 -19.02 -2.63 -9.89
N SER A 859 -19.94 -3.17 -10.70
CA SER A 859 -19.78 -4.48 -11.36
C SER A 859 -18.49 -4.54 -12.20
N ALA A 860 -18.22 -3.50 -12.99
CA ALA A 860 -16.97 -3.40 -13.76
C ALA A 860 -15.73 -3.39 -12.87
N ARG A 861 -15.77 -2.66 -11.75
CA ARG A 861 -14.64 -2.53 -10.82
C ARG A 861 -14.34 -3.83 -10.08
N ILE A 862 -15.36 -4.57 -9.64
CA ILE A 862 -15.21 -5.89 -9.00
C ILE A 862 -14.73 -6.92 -10.03
N ALA A 863 -15.22 -6.87 -11.27
CA ALA A 863 -14.73 -7.73 -12.34
C ALA A 863 -13.25 -7.47 -12.69
N ARG A 864 -12.80 -6.21 -12.76
CA ARG A 864 -11.36 -5.89 -12.92
C ARG A 864 -10.51 -6.51 -11.81
N GLU A 865 -11.00 -6.52 -10.57
CA GLU A 865 -10.29 -7.16 -9.45
C GLU A 865 -10.23 -8.69 -9.58
N ARG A 866 -11.38 -9.35 -9.80
CA ARG A 866 -11.50 -10.81 -9.94
C ARG A 866 -10.51 -11.40 -10.96
N TYR A 867 -10.28 -10.71 -12.07
CA TYR A 867 -9.43 -11.18 -13.17
C TYR A 867 -8.06 -10.51 -13.24
N ALA A 868 -7.71 -9.65 -12.27
CA ALA A 868 -6.54 -8.78 -12.30
C ALA A 868 -6.40 -7.99 -13.64
N ALA A 869 -7.54 -7.60 -14.21
CA ALA A 869 -7.63 -6.99 -15.54
C ALA A 869 -7.50 -5.47 -15.46
N GLU A 870 -6.55 -4.90 -16.21
CA GLU A 870 -6.29 -3.46 -16.21
C GLU A 870 -7.42 -2.64 -16.82
N LEU A 871 -8.27 -3.28 -17.66
CA LEU A 871 -9.37 -2.67 -18.39
C LEU A 871 -10.68 -3.44 -18.20
N SER A 872 -11.80 -2.75 -18.37
CA SER A 872 -13.13 -3.36 -18.47
C SER A 872 -14.03 -2.60 -19.42
N LEU A 873 -14.78 -3.32 -20.26
CA LEU A 873 -15.88 -2.77 -21.05
C LEU A 873 -17.21 -3.26 -20.43
N ALA A 874 -18.01 -2.34 -19.88
CA ALA A 874 -19.23 -2.68 -19.13
C ALA A 874 -20.47 -1.99 -19.69
N TRP A 875 -21.59 -2.72 -19.73
CA TRP A 875 -22.89 -2.23 -20.21
C TRP A 875 -24.04 -2.99 -19.55
N THR A 876 -25.17 -2.31 -19.36
CA THR A 876 -26.42 -2.99 -18.95
C THR A 876 -26.96 -3.82 -20.12
N GLU A 877 -27.41 -5.04 -19.85
CA GLU A 877 -28.07 -5.91 -20.83
C GLU A 877 -29.32 -5.23 -21.41
N GLY A 878 -29.34 -5.04 -22.73
CA GLY A 878 -30.40 -4.33 -23.46
C GLY A 878 -30.18 -2.82 -23.68
N GLU A 879 -29.19 -2.21 -23.03
CA GLU A 879 -28.84 -0.79 -23.26
C GLU A 879 -27.76 -0.60 -24.33
N GLU A 880 -27.76 0.59 -24.95
CA GLU A 880 -26.73 1.01 -25.92
C GLU A 880 -25.53 1.74 -25.28
N SER A 881 -25.50 1.91 -23.97
CA SER A 881 -24.44 2.67 -23.26
C SER A 881 -23.29 1.78 -22.77
N PHE A 882 -22.07 2.20 -23.03
CA PHE A 882 -20.84 1.46 -22.72
C PHE A 882 -19.89 2.32 -21.89
N VAL A 883 -19.28 1.68 -20.89
CA VAL A 883 -18.30 2.27 -19.99
C VAL A 883 -16.97 1.57 -20.19
N LEU A 884 -15.94 2.32 -20.60
CA LEU A 884 -14.55 1.86 -20.61
C LEU A 884 -13.90 2.26 -19.29
N GLY A 885 -13.80 1.29 -18.37
CA GLY A 885 -13.11 1.45 -17.09
C GLY A 885 -11.67 0.97 -17.17
N GLY A 886 -10.78 1.61 -16.41
CA GLY A 886 -9.41 1.15 -16.18
C GLY A 886 -9.07 1.06 -14.69
N ASP A 887 -7.94 0.46 -14.35
CA ASP A 887 -7.33 0.60 -13.04
C ASP A 887 -6.36 1.81 -12.99
N GLU A 888 -6.48 2.64 -11.95
CA GLU A 888 -5.55 3.74 -11.66
C GLU A 888 -4.52 3.35 -10.57
N GLY A 889 -4.32 2.06 -10.35
CA GLY A 889 -3.32 1.48 -9.48
C GLY A 889 -1.91 2.08 -9.71
N SER A 890 -1.28 2.49 -8.61
CA SER A 890 -0.15 3.44 -8.54
C SER A 890 1.21 2.94 -9.08
N THR A 891 1.22 2.01 -10.03
CA THR A 891 2.41 1.30 -10.52
C THR A 891 2.59 1.26 -12.05
N ARG A 892 1.59 1.70 -12.84
CA ARG A 892 1.68 1.80 -14.31
C ARG A 892 1.46 3.24 -14.81
N ARG A 893 1.61 3.47 -16.13
CA ARG A 893 1.20 4.73 -16.78
C ARG A 893 -0.32 4.94 -16.59
N SER A 894 -0.75 6.18 -16.44
CA SER A 894 -2.17 6.55 -16.50
C SER A 894 -2.72 6.29 -17.90
N LEU A 895 -3.82 5.56 -18.02
CA LEU A 895 -4.38 5.17 -19.31
C LEU A 895 -5.26 6.28 -19.89
N ASP A 896 -5.04 6.67 -21.15
CA ASP A 896 -5.92 7.64 -21.82
C ASP A 896 -7.16 6.95 -22.42
N LEU A 897 -8.11 6.64 -21.52
CA LEU A 897 -9.40 6.07 -21.86
C LEU A 897 -10.29 7.06 -22.63
N LEU A 898 -10.06 8.38 -22.48
CA LEU A 898 -10.83 9.41 -23.16
C LEU A 898 -10.36 9.58 -24.61
N GLY A 899 -9.05 9.62 -24.85
CA GLY A 899 -8.46 9.54 -26.19
C GLY A 899 -8.85 8.27 -26.94
N MET A 900 -8.99 7.13 -26.25
CA MET A 900 -9.55 5.91 -26.83
C MET A 900 -11.02 6.07 -27.26
N VAL A 901 -11.86 6.73 -26.46
CA VAL A 901 -13.26 7.02 -26.86
C VAL A 901 -13.33 8.02 -28.02
N GLU A 902 -12.46 9.03 -28.04
CA GLU A 902 -12.31 9.95 -29.18
C GLU A 902 -11.91 9.20 -30.47
N HIS A 903 -10.99 8.23 -30.36
CA HIS A 903 -10.60 7.37 -31.47
C HIS A 903 -11.75 6.50 -31.99
N LEU A 904 -12.49 5.84 -31.09
CA LEU A 904 -13.66 5.02 -31.42
C LEU A 904 -14.73 5.82 -32.18
N VAL A 905 -15.07 7.03 -31.70
CA VAL A 905 -16.01 7.95 -32.37
C VAL A 905 -15.45 8.43 -33.72
N GLY A 906 -14.15 8.74 -33.79
CA GLY A 906 -13.49 9.16 -35.02
C GLY A 906 -13.44 8.07 -36.10
N LYS A 907 -13.55 6.80 -35.71
CA LYS A 907 -13.47 5.64 -36.63
C LYS A 907 -14.83 5.04 -36.97
N HIS A 908 -15.79 5.01 -36.04
CA HIS A 908 -17.11 4.41 -36.23
C HIS A 908 -18.23 5.44 -36.08
N GLY A 909 -18.88 5.80 -37.18
CA GLY A 909 -20.03 6.73 -37.16
C GLY A 909 -21.26 6.22 -36.40
N TRP A 910 -21.29 4.95 -35.98
CA TRP A 910 -22.31 4.40 -35.08
C TRP A 910 -21.95 4.50 -33.58
N ILE A 911 -20.73 4.98 -33.24
CA ILE A 911 -20.32 5.31 -31.86
C ILE A 911 -20.54 6.80 -31.58
N GLU A 912 -21.03 7.14 -30.39
CA GLU A 912 -21.16 8.53 -29.91
C GLU A 912 -20.50 8.68 -28.53
N ARG A 913 -19.70 9.73 -28.31
CA ARG A 913 -19.14 10.07 -26.99
C ARG A 913 -20.26 10.60 -26.09
N LEU A 914 -20.29 10.13 -24.85
CA LEU A 914 -21.19 10.65 -23.80
C LEU A 914 -20.41 11.55 -22.84
N PRO A 915 -21.09 12.48 -22.12
CA PRO A 915 -20.46 13.34 -21.11
C PRO A 915 -19.55 12.61 -20.10
N ASP A 916 -18.40 13.22 -19.84
CA ASP A 916 -17.22 12.62 -19.20
C ASP A 916 -16.53 13.56 -18.19
N ALA A 917 -17.25 14.57 -17.69
CA ALA A 917 -16.69 15.56 -16.75
C ALA A 917 -16.18 14.95 -15.44
N ASP A 918 -16.66 13.76 -15.07
CA ASP A 918 -16.20 12.91 -13.97
C ASP A 918 -14.93 12.09 -14.28
N HIS A 919 -14.34 12.26 -15.47
CA HIS A 919 -13.19 11.50 -15.99
C HIS A 919 -13.50 10.01 -16.18
N VAL A 920 -14.72 9.70 -16.63
CA VAL A 920 -15.15 8.34 -17.00
C VAL A 920 -15.40 8.26 -18.50
N ALA A 921 -14.67 7.37 -19.16
CA ALA A 921 -14.80 7.13 -20.59
C ALA A 921 -16.12 6.40 -20.90
N ARG A 922 -17.10 7.14 -21.41
CA ARG A 922 -18.43 6.65 -21.79
C ARG A 922 -18.69 6.85 -23.29
N PHE A 923 -19.35 5.87 -23.90
CA PHE A 923 -19.82 5.98 -25.28
C PHE A 923 -21.10 5.17 -25.51
N ARG A 924 -21.86 5.54 -26.55
CA ARG A 924 -23.03 4.81 -27.03
C ARG A 924 -22.64 3.97 -28.25
N ILE A 925 -23.04 2.70 -28.30
CA ILE A 925 -23.02 1.87 -29.53
C ILE A 925 -24.45 1.84 -30.08
N ARG A 926 -24.73 2.62 -31.13
CA ARG A 926 -26.07 2.68 -31.73
C ARG A 926 -26.44 1.37 -32.43
N GLY A 927 -27.66 0.92 -32.24
CA GLY A 927 -28.25 -0.27 -32.84
C GLY A 927 -27.75 -1.59 -32.28
N VAL A 928 -27.08 -1.63 -31.12
CA VAL A 928 -26.34 -2.83 -30.65
C VAL A 928 -27.23 -4.07 -30.47
N ALA A 929 -28.52 -3.90 -30.15
CA ALA A 929 -29.48 -4.99 -30.03
C ALA A 929 -29.83 -5.66 -31.37
N ALA A 930 -29.63 -4.96 -32.49
CA ALA A 930 -29.80 -5.49 -33.86
C ALA A 930 -28.45 -5.81 -34.53
N HIS A 931 -27.34 -5.37 -33.93
CA HIS A 931 -25.98 -5.39 -34.47
C HIS A 931 -24.96 -5.70 -33.38
N SER A 932 -25.01 -6.91 -32.82
CA SER A 932 -24.12 -7.31 -31.73
C SER A 932 -22.65 -7.41 -32.15
N GLU A 933 -22.39 -7.59 -33.45
CA GLU A 933 -21.04 -7.56 -34.05
C GLU A 933 -20.30 -6.23 -33.79
N ARG A 934 -21.03 -5.14 -33.53
CA ARG A 934 -20.45 -3.82 -33.21
C ARG A 934 -19.69 -3.82 -31.88
N ILE A 935 -20.01 -4.71 -30.96
CA ILE A 935 -19.23 -4.87 -29.72
C ILE A 935 -17.85 -5.47 -30.06
N ASP A 936 -17.80 -6.48 -30.93
CA ASP A 936 -16.55 -7.09 -31.38
C ASP A 936 -15.72 -6.16 -32.28
N GLU A 937 -16.35 -5.35 -33.13
CA GLU A 937 -15.66 -4.27 -33.87
C GLU A 937 -15.02 -3.25 -32.91
N ALA A 938 -15.78 -2.72 -31.94
CA ALA A 938 -15.26 -1.76 -30.96
C ALA A 938 -14.12 -2.35 -30.10
N LEU A 939 -14.20 -3.63 -29.74
CA LEU A 939 -13.13 -4.34 -29.02
C LEU A 939 -11.88 -4.55 -29.87
N ALA A 940 -12.03 -4.86 -31.16
CA ALA A 940 -10.91 -4.98 -32.08
C ALA A 940 -10.17 -3.63 -32.21
N GLU A 941 -10.90 -2.51 -32.22
CA GLU A 941 -10.29 -1.18 -32.23
C GLU A 941 -9.65 -0.77 -30.90
N ILE A 942 -10.26 -1.10 -29.76
CA ILE A 942 -9.60 -0.91 -28.44
C ILE A 942 -8.28 -1.68 -28.39
N ALA A 943 -8.24 -2.89 -28.95
CA ALA A 943 -7.04 -3.72 -29.01
C ALA A 943 -5.97 -3.21 -30.00
N MET A 944 -6.38 -2.70 -31.16
CA MET A 944 -5.46 -2.13 -32.17
C MET A 944 -4.93 -0.75 -31.76
N GLY A 945 -5.79 0.10 -31.19
CA GLY A 945 -5.47 1.44 -30.71
C GLY A 945 -4.65 1.50 -29.42
N ARG A 946 -3.98 0.42 -29.01
CA ARG A 946 -3.29 0.32 -27.70
C ARG A 946 -2.32 1.46 -27.40
N SER A 947 -1.67 2.04 -28.42
CA SER A 947 -0.76 3.18 -28.25
C SER A 947 -1.46 4.44 -27.73
N ILE A 948 -2.77 4.57 -27.96
CA ILE A 948 -3.59 5.67 -27.43
C ILE A 948 -3.83 5.48 -25.93
N LEU A 949 -4.02 4.23 -25.47
CA LEU A 949 -4.11 3.91 -24.05
C LEU A 949 -2.79 4.18 -23.30
N GLU A 950 -1.66 4.23 -24.00
CA GLU A 950 -0.33 4.42 -23.41
C GLU A 950 0.11 5.89 -23.26
N GLY A 951 -0.48 6.81 -24.06
CA GLY A 951 -0.24 8.27 -24.01
C GLY A 951 0.81 8.80 -25.00
#